data_AF-A0AAW1HMS9-F1
#
_entry.id   AF-A0AAW1HMS9-F1
#
_cell.length_a   1.000
_cell.length_b   1.000
_cell.length_c   1.000
_cell.angle_alpha   90.00
_cell.angle_beta   90.00
_cell.angle_gamma   90.00
#
_symmetry.space_group_name_H-M   'P 1'
#
loop_
_entity.id
_entity.type
_entity.pdbx_description
1 polymer ?
#
loop_
_entity_poly.entity_id
_entity_poly.type
_entity_poly.pdbx_seq_one_letter_code
_entity_poly.pdbx_strand_id
1 'polypeptide(L)'
;MENYLNLLVLRKPTENLDSEVVFSANLSVMVQATSQVAETMIKSAFDVLLFLSYIIDISGQVYMLPDDKSKIQLELIPMIQEIIAEWLIIHFLATMPSESPSVEDFSSQLSSLTIDNNSSKRSWTEKLGSVEFTLAFISLLDGQDSSKSGNSQSLSSLPNPNCCMNLTRHLSSWIIWGRSGEFRLHVFGHSTELALSLLRHGQYDGVENLLMVMDAHLRSEKLSGSVQSSDGEWCVLQHLLGCCFLVQSQRGPHGPSKEKKVREAMRCFFRASSGEGAAVALPKLLAEAGFSHLNNSARVSSAAWMLYYYQSVMQKFEQFNINDAACQFALAALEHVEAVSSDIDASDVFLTDESANSIKGRLWANVFKFSLDLEQYYDAYCAIVSNPDDESKYICLRRFIIVLYERGAMEILCNSHLPFIGLIDKAEQELAWKAACADISARPHPYKLLYAFEMHQQNWRKAAMYIYMYSVQLKNEMTMKTYQNTSHALQERMNGISAAINCLHLVHPMHAWISSQLTGSDVTHPSKRAKTTEEQSGRRDSEVQKPEMYVGIEKLEDEFVVTSAEYMLCLASVKWTHTGNRSIQEDLVDHLVEANLYDMAFTVVLRFWKGSLLKRKLECVFSALALKCCPSKANSPMVGSPGLLLTYSKGEIMTEAPFDVESNSRQQRASRWQVLEQNLEKYKGFHGRLPAVIAETLLRSDPHIELPLWLVDIFKGRRREHIGMSGQESGPATLFGLYVDYGRFPEATELLVDYIEGYGSMRPAGNIQRKKPFAAWFPYTAIERLWCHLEESIRLGHMTEQCEKLKALLHGALRSHLILLKTDSENAISSTVL
;
A
#
# COMPACT_ATOMS: atom_id res chain seq x y z
N MET A 1 42.49 -35.48 -58.88
CA MET A 1 41.71 -34.82 -57.83
C MET A 1 42.60 -34.24 -56.74
N GLU A 2 43.37 -35.04 -56.00
CA GLU A 2 44.27 -34.56 -54.93
C GLU A 2 45.18 -33.39 -55.34
N ASN A 3 45.87 -33.47 -56.50
CA ASN A 3 46.69 -32.36 -57.03
C ASN A 3 45.89 -31.07 -57.36
N TYR A 4 44.58 -31.16 -57.57
CA TYR A 4 43.69 -30.01 -57.79
C TYR A 4 43.18 -29.45 -56.45
N LEU A 5 42.93 -30.30 -55.45
CA LEU A 5 42.65 -29.86 -54.07
C LEU A 5 43.82 -29.03 -53.51
N ASN A 6 45.08 -29.39 -53.81
CA ASN A 6 46.29 -28.61 -53.47
C ASN A 6 46.37 -27.19 -54.10
N LEU A 7 45.43 -26.84 -55.00
CA LEU A 7 45.25 -25.48 -55.54
C LEU A 7 44.11 -24.72 -54.86
N LEU A 8 43.14 -25.44 -54.26
CA LEU A 8 42.00 -24.89 -53.54
C LEU A 8 42.30 -24.68 -52.04
N VAL A 9 43.20 -25.48 -51.46
CA VAL A 9 43.69 -25.33 -50.09
C VAL A 9 44.37 -23.97 -49.91
N LEU A 10 43.98 -23.25 -48.85
CA LEU A 10 44.57 -21.98 -48.47
C LEU A 10 46.07 -22.15 -48.17
N ARG A 11 46.91 -21.18 -48.57
CA ARG A 11 48.36 -21.25 -48.33
C ARG A 11 48.81 -20.26 -47.26
N LYS A 12 49.46 -20.75 -46.21
CA LYS A 12 50.14 -19.93 -45.20
C LYS A 12 51.23 -19.07 -45.87
N PRO A 13 51.29 -17.75 -45.64
CA PRO A 13 52.36 -16.91 -46.14
C PRO A 13 53.65 -17.27 -45.42
N THR A 14 54.73 -17.48 -46.18
CA THR A 14 56.07 -17.81 -45.67
C THR A 14 56.93 -16.58 -45.44
N GLU A 15 56.42 -15.38 -45.75
CA GLU A 15 57.17 -14.12 -45.73
C GLU A 15 56.43 -13.08 -44.89
N ASN A 16 57.12 -12.54 -43.88
CA ASN A 16 56.69 -11.32 -43.19
C ASN A 16 56.88 -10.15 -44.17
N LEU A 17 55.79 -9.62 -44.73
CA LEU A 17 55.87 -8.34 -45.43
C LEU A 17 56.09 -7.22 -44.40
N ASP A 18 57.08 -6.37 -44.64
CA ASP A 18 57.40 -5.24 -43.75
C ASP A 18 56.18 -4.31 -43.56
N SER A 19 56.06 -3.78 -42.34
CA SER A 19 54.83 -3.29 -41.73
C SER A 19 54.39 -1.87 -42.14
N GLU A 20 54.49 -1.52 -43.43
CA GLU A 20 54.33 -0.13 -43.90
C GLU A 20 53.33 0.11 -45.06
N VAL A 21 52.40 -0.81 -45.34
CA VAL A 21 51.42 -0.63 -46.45
C VAL A 21 50.17 0.16 -46.02
N VAL A 22 50.20 1.46 -46.35
CA VAL A 22 49.20 2.52 -46.15
C VAL A 22 48.46 2.81 -47.48
N PHE A 23 47.15 3.08 -47.60
CA PHE A 23 46.01 3.09 -46.66
C PHE A 23 44.67 2.90 -47.43
N SER A 24 43.53 2.94 -46.71
CA SER A 24 42.15 3.21 -47.17
C SER A 24 41.69 2.69 -48.55
N ALA A 25 42.04 3.36 -49.65
CA ALA A 25 41.58 3.02 -51.01
C ALA A 25 42.07 1.66 -51.50
N ASN A 26 43.25 1.22 -51.06
CA ASN A 26 43.76 -0.13 -51.35
C ASN A 26 42.99 -1.22 -50.58
N LEU A 27 42.31 -0.87 -49.49
CA LEU A 27 41.63 -1.83 -48.63
C LEU A 27 40.32 -2.30 -49.25
N SER A 28 39.51 -1.40 -49.83
CA SER A 28 38.30 -1.79 -50.56
C SER A 28 38.61 -2.63 -51.80
N VAL A 29 39.64 -2.26 -52.57
CA VAL A 29 40.10 -3.06 -53.72
C VAL A 29 40.58 -4.45 -53.28
N MET A 30 41.32 -4.55 -52.17
CA MET A 30 41.79 -5.82 -51.61
C MET A 30 40.63 -6.70 -51.10
N VAL A 31 39.67 -6.11 -50.39
CA VAL A 31 38.49 -6.81 -49.85
C VAL A 31 37.55 -7.28 -50.97
N GLN A 32 37.33 -6.46 -52.00
CA GLN A 32 36.57 -6.86 -53.18
C GLN A 32 37.27 -7.97 -53.97
N ALA A 33 38.60 -7.89 -54.13
CA ALA A 33 39.38 -8.93 -54.79
C ALA A 33 39.40 -10.25 -54.01
N THR A 34 39.48 -10.22 -52.67
CA THR A 34 39.37 -11.44 -51.84
C THR A 34 37.97 -12.03 -51.88
N SER A 35 36.91 -11.22 -51.87
CA SER A 35 35.53 -11.69 -52.06
C SER A 35 35.37 -12.46 -53.39
N GLN A 36 35.86 -11.90 -54.50
CA GLN A 36 35.81 -12.53 -55.83
C GLN A 36 36.64 -13.82 -55.90
N VAL A 37 37.86 -13.82 -55.34
CA VAL A 37 38.70 -15.04 -55.27
C VAL A 37 37.97 -16.11 -54.47
N ALA A 38 37.46 -15.79 -53.27
CA ALA A 38 36.73 -16.73 -52.43
C ALA A 38 35.48 -17.28 -53.14
N GLU A 39 34.71 -16.45 -53.86
CA GLU A 39 33.55 -16.91 -54.65
C GLU A 39 33.96 -17.95 -55.71
N THR A 40 35.07 -17.72 -56.43
CA THR A 40 35.57 -18.68 -57.43
C THR A 40 36.10 -19.98 -56.80
N MET A 41 36.72 -19.89 -55.63
CA MET A 41 37.22 -21.06 -54.89
C MET A 41 36.07 -21.90 -54.31
N ILE A 42 35.04 -21.26 -53.74
CA ILE A 42 33.82 -21.93 -53.25
C ILE A 42 33.15 -22.70 -54.39
N LYS A 43 32.91 -22.05 -55.55
CA LYS A 43 32.30 -22.70 -56.72
C LYS A 43 33.13 -23.90 -57.19
N SER A 44 34.46 -23.71 -57.34
CA SER A 44 35.37 -24.78 -57.78
C SER A 44 35.41 -25.96 -56.79
N ALA A 45 35.40 -25.69 -55.48
CA ALA A 45 35.37 -26.72 -54.44
C ALA A 45 34.00 -27.42 -54.38
N PHE A 46 32.90 -26.70 -54.58
CA PHE A 46 31.55 -27.25 -54.60
C PHE A 46 31.28 -28.10 -55.85
N ASP A 47 31.77 -27.69 -57.03
CA ASP A 47 31.72 -28.50 -58.25
C ASP A 47 32.49 -29.83 -58.07
N VAL A 48 33.64 -29.77 -57.40
CA VAL A 48 34.42 -30.97 -57.02
C VAL A 48 33.69 -31.84 -55.99
N LEU A 49 33.03 -31.24 -54.99
CA LEU A 49 32.21 -31.96 -54.01
C LEU A 49 31.06 -32.70 -54.70
N LEU A 50 30.26 -31.99 -55.52
CA LEU A 50 29.18 -32.57 -56.30
C LEU A 50 29.67 -33.71 -57.19
N PHE A 51 30.78 -33.52 -57.91
CA PHE A 51 31.37 -34.55 -58.76
C PHE A 51 31.75 -35.81 -57.98
N LEU A 52 32.35 -35.67 -56.79
CA LEU A 52 32.69 -36.82 -55.94
C LEU A 52 31.45 -37.48 -55.32
N SER A 53 30.42 -36.72 -54.94
CA SER A 53 29.13 -37.27 -54.51
C SER A 53 28.46 -38.08 -55.63
N TYR A 54 28.38 -37.54 -56.84
CA TYR A 54 27.85 -38.27 -58.00
C TYR A 54 28.67 -39.53 -58.33
N ILE A 55 30.01 -39.49 -58.18
CA ILE A 55 30.86 -40.69 -58.34
C ILE A 55 30.55 -41.74 -57.26
N ILE A 56 30.30 -41.35 -56.01
CA ILE A 56 29.90 -42.26 -54.94
C ILE A 56 28.53 -42.88 -55.24
N ASP A 57 27.57 -42.12 -55.74
CA ASP A 57 26.23 -42.62 -56.07
C ASP A 57 26.26 -43.58 -57.29
N ILE A 58 27.12 -43.29 -58.26
CA ILE A 58 27.31 -44.11 -59.48
C ILE A 58 28.39 -45.20 -59.26
N SER A 59 29.00 -45.30 -58.07
CA SER A 59 30.14 -46.20 -57.79
C SER A 59 29.93 -47.67 -58.17
N GLY A 60 28.69 -48.18 -58.06
CA GLY A 60 28.32 -49.53 -58.47
C GLY A 60 28.29 -49.77 -59.99
N GLN A 61 28.22 -48.71 -60.81
CA GLN A 61 28.29 -48.77 -62.28
C GLN A 61 29.71 -48.53 -62.81
N VAL A 62 30.56 -47.82 -62.05
CA VAL A 62 31.97 -47.52 -62.41
C VAL A 62 32.93 -48.65 -61.97
N TYR A 63 32.45 -49.67 -61.25
CA TYR A 63 33.27 -50.73 -60.64
C TYR A 63 34.37 -50.17 -59.70
N MET A 64 34.06 -49.12 -58.95
CA MET A 64 35.00 -48.56 -57.95
C MET A 64 35.29 -49.57 -56.83
N LEU A 65 36.54 -49.61 -56.39
CA LEU A 65 36.95 -50.42 -55.24
C LEU A 65 36.30 -49.87 -53.95
N PRO A 66 35.94 -50.74 -52.99
CA PRO A 66 35.37 -50.29 -51.72
C PRO A 66 36.34 -49.42 -50.91
N ASP A 67 37.66 -49.62 -51.08
CA ASP A 67 38.70 -48.82 -50.45
C ASP A 67 38.80 -47.41 -51.06
N ASP A 68 38.63 -47.27 -52.38
CA ASP A 68 38.55 -45.94 -53.02
C ASP A 68 37.28 -45.20 -52.57
N LYS A 69 36.16 -45.94 -52.42
CA LYS A 69 34.89 -45.38 -51.94
C LYS A 69 35.00 -44.89 -50.50
N SER A 70 35.61 -45.67 -49.60
CA SER A 70 35.81 -45.27 -48.21
C SER A 70 36.80 -44.09 -48.11
N LYS A 71 37.87 -44.07 -48.92
CA LYS A 71 38.79 -42.93 -49.02
C LYS A 71 38.09 -41.64 -49.45
N ILE A 72 37.22 -41.70 -50.48
CA ILE A 72 36.46 -40.51 -50.91
C ILE A 72 35.49 -40.05 -49.80
N GLN A 73 34.81 -40.98 -49.13
CA GLN A 73 33.82 -40.66 -48.08
C GLN A 73 34.43 -40.16 -46.76
N LEU A 74 35.59 -40.68 -46.35
CA LEU A 74 36.18 -40.41 -45.03
C LEU A 74 37.34 -39.40 -45.06
N GLU A 75 38.06 -39.25 -46.18
CA GLU A 75 39.19 -38.31 -46.29
C GLU A 75 38.86 -37.13 -47.20
N LEU A 76 38.43 -37.40 -48.44
CA LEU A 76 38.32 -36.34 -49.45
C LEU A 76 37.09 -35.44 -49.25
N ILE A 77 35.92 -36.01 -48.94
CA ILE A 77 34.71 -35.22 -48.70
C ILE A 77 34.86 -34.29 -47.47
N PRO A 78 35.32 -34.74 -46.30
CA PRO A 78 35.56 -33.85 -45.16
C PRO A 78 36.58 -32.75 -45.47
N MET A 79 37.71 -33.08 -46.11
CA MET A 79 38.71 -32.10 -46.55
C MET A 79 38.12 -31.03 -47.48
N ILE A 80 37.22 -31.40 -48.39
CA ILE A 80 36.56 -30.42 -49.27
C ILE A 80 35.53 -29.58 -48.48
N GLN A 81 34.85 -30.15 -47.50
CA GLN A 81 33.93 -29.42 -46.63
C GLN A 81 34.67 -28.41 -45.73
N GLU A 82 35.86 -28.73 -45.25
CA GLU A 82 36.77 -27.81 -44.55
C GLU A 82 37.23 -26.66 -45.46
N ILE A 83 37.71 -26.97 -46.68
CA ILE A 83 38.11 -25.94 -47.67
C ILE A 83 36.93 -25.01 -47.99
N ILE A 84 35.72 -25.57 -48.17
CA ILE A 84 34.50 -24.77 -48.37
C ILE A 84 34.21 -23.89 -47.15
N ALA A 85 34.38 -24.40 -45.92
CA ALA A 85 34.19 -23.63 -44.68
C ALA A 85 35.13 -22.41 -44.61
N GLU A 86 36.43 -22.62 -44.85
CA GLU A 86 37.44 -21.55 -44.82
C GLU A 86 37.10 -20.45 -45.83
N TRP A 87 36.83 -20.82 -47.08
CA TRP A 87 36.49 -19.83 -48.11
C TRP A 87 35.13 -19.17 -47.88
N LEU A 88 34.15 -19.87 -47.30
CA LEU A 88 32.87 -19.27 -46.90
C LEU A 88 33.06 -18.21 -45.81
N ILE A 89 33.91 -18.44 -44.80
CA ILE A 89 34.23 -17.45 -43.76
C ILE A 89 34.90 -16.21 -44.37
N ILE A 90 35.88 -16.41 -45.26
CA ILE A 90 36.56 -15.31 -45.96
C ILE A 90 35.56 -14.52 -46.83
N HIS A 91 34.72 -15.20 -47.61
CA HIS A 91 33.72 -14.56 -48.47
C HIS A 91 32.68 -13.80 -47.64
N PHE A 92 32.19 -14.40 -46.53
CA PHE A 92 31.26 -13.78 -45.59
C PHE A 92 31.83 -12.49 -44.99
N LEU A 93 33.03 -12.54 -44.41
CA LEU A 93 33.65 -11.34 -43.81
C LEU A 93 33.95 -10.26 -44.86
N ALA A 94 34.31 -10.65 -46.09
CA ALA A 94 34.59 -9.71 -47.17
C ALA A 94 33.33 -9.06 -47.78
N THR A 95 32.15 -9.70 -47.67
CA THR A 95 30.89 -9.24 -48.29
C THR A 95 29.90 -8.60 -47.33
N MET A 96 29.85 -9.04 -46.07
CA MET A 96 28.89 -8.52 -45.09
C MET A 96 29.22 -7.09 -44.70
N PRO A 97 28.29 -6.13 -44.87
CA PRO A 97 28.49 -4.76 -44.41
C PRO A 97 28.59 -4.73 -42.88
N SER A 98 29.41 -3.83 -42.36
CA SER A 98 29.40 -3.51 -40.92
C SER A 98 28.09 -2.85 -40.51
N GLU A 99 27.57 -3.19 -39.34
CA GLU A 99 26.57 -2.41 -38.63
C GLU A 99 27.21 -1.10 -38.14
N SER A 100 26.48 0.01 -38.19
CA SER A 100 26.85 1.19 -37.39
C SER A 100 26.77 0.83 -35.92
N PRO A 101 27.73 1.21 -35.06
CA PRO A 101 27.55 1.06 -33.62
C PRO A 101 26.28 1.80 -33.21
N SER A 102 25.29 1.07 -32.70
CA SER A 102 24.11 1.68 -32.09
C SER A 102 24.60 2.69 -31.07
N VAL A 103 24.12 3.94 -31.11
CA VAL A 103 24.45 4.97 -30.12
C VAL A 103 24.26 4.35 -28.74
N GLU A 104 25.38 4.07 -28.08
CA GLU A 104 25.38 3.52 -26.74
C GLU A 104 24.63 4.49 -25.82
N ASP A 105 23.82 3.96 -24.91
CA ASP A 105 23.31 4.75 -23.80
C ASP A 105 24.52 5.43 -23.14
N PHE A 106 24.46 6.75 -22.98
CA PHE A 106 25.58 7.58 -22.49
C PHE A 106 26.20 7.08 -21.15
N SER A 107 25.50 6.19 -20.43
CA SER A 107 25.94 5.47 -19.24
C SER A 107 27.03 4.42 -19.48
N SER A 108 27.03 3.64 -20.57
CA SER A 108 28.07 2.62 -20.82
C SER A 108 29.42 3.28 -21.07
N GLN A 109 29.45 4.29 -21.95
CA GLN A 109 30.64 5.10 -22.25
C GLN A 109 31.21 5.84 -21.02
N LEU A 110 30.35 6.21 -20.06
CA LEU A 110 30.77 6.79 -18.78
C LEU A 110 31.38 5.76 -17.82
N SER A 111 30.94 4.50 -17.88
CA SER A 111 31.50 3.42 -17.07
C SER A 111 32.78 2.81 -17.66
N SER A 112 32.94 2.82 -18.98
CA SER A 112 34.12 2.33 -19.71
C SER A 112 35.13 3.46 -20.00
N LEU A 113 35.42 4.33 -19.02
CA LEU A 113 36.33 5.49 -19.16
C LEU A 113 37.83 5.12 -19.30
N THR A 114 38.16 4.25 -20.26
CA THR A 114 39.46 4.28 -20.93
C THR A 114 39.46 5.46 -21.89
N ILE A 115 40.11 6.57 -21.49
CA ILE A 115 40.36 7.71 -22.37
C ILE A 115 41.47 7.32 -23.35
N ASP A 116 41.13 6.44 -24.28
CA ASP A 116 42.01 5.99 -25.36
C ASP A 116 42.18 7.15 -26.33
N ASN A 117 43.30 7.87 -26.21
CA ASN A 117 43.54 9.15 -26.87
C ASN A 117 43.89 9.01 -28.38
N ASN A 118 43.48 7.90 -29.00
CA ASN A 118 43.71 7.56 -30.40
C ASN A 118 42.63 8.19 -31.29
N SER A 119 42.94 9.38 -31.83
CA SER A 119 42.12 10.06 -32.85
C SER A 119 41.85 9.20 -34.09
N SER A 120 42.72 8.24 -34.39
CA SER A 120 42.53 7.23 -35.44
C SER A 120 41.31 6.33 -35.19
N LYS A 121 41.13 5.79 -33.97
CA LYS A 121 40.00 4.89 -33.64
C LYS A 121 38.65 5.59 -33.88
N ARG A 122 38.49 6.83 -33.41
CA ARG A 122 37.27 7.64 -33.67
C ARG A 122 36.97 7.84 -35.16
N SER A 123 37.99 8.06 -35.99
CA SER A 123 37.80 8.38 -37.42
C SER A 123 37.30 7.22 -38.30
N TRP A 124 37.38 5.97 -37.81
CA TRP A 124 36.88 4.79 -38.51
C TRP A 124 35.60 4.22 -37.87
N THR A 125 35.40 4.40 -36.56
CA THR A 125 34.11 4.04 -35.93
C THR A 125 32.95 4.89 -36.45
N GLU A 126 33.21 6.13 -36.89
CA GLU A 126 32.25 6.97 -37.63
C GLU A 126 31.90 6.45 -39.05
N LYS A 127 32.64 5.48 -39.59
CA LYS A 127 32.42 4.88 -40.93
C LYS A 127 31.79 3.49 -40.89
N LEU A 128 31.72 2.87 -39.72
CA LEU A 128 30.95 1.64 -39.50
C LEU A 128 29.47 1.90 -39.84
N GLY A 129 28.82 0.98 -40.57
CA GLY A 129 27.47 1.19 -41.11
C GLY A 129 27.43 1.76 -42.53
N SER A 130 28.57 2.09 -43.14
CA SER A 130 28.62 2.45 -44.56
C SER A 130 28.69 1.20 -45.45
N VAL A 131 28.00 1.23 -46.59
CA VAL A 131 27.87 0.09 -47.52
C VAL A 131 29.22 -0.40 -48.08
N GLU A 132 30.23 0.48 -48.09
CA GLU A 132 31.59 0.17 -48.56
C GLU A 132 32.49 -0.50 -47.51
N PHE A 133 32.04 -0.57 -46.25
CA PHE A 133 32.85 -1.00 -45.11
C PHE A 133 32.35 -2.33 -44.54
N THR A 134 32.96 -3.43 -44.96
CA THR A 134 32.58 -4.80 -44.58
C THR A 134 33.33 -5.32 -43.35
N LEU A 135 32.89 -6.43 -42.77
CA LEU A 135 33.44 -6.97 -41.51
C LEU A 135 34.95 -7.26 -41.58
N ALA A 136 35.48 -7.63 -42.75
CA ALA A 136 36.92 -7.85 -42.99
C ALA A 136 37.78 -6.59 -42.72
N PHE A 137 37.22 -5.37 -42.82
CA PHE A 137 37.94 -4.15 -42.47
C PHE A 137 38.18 -4.01 -40.96
N ILE A 138 37.30 -4.59 -40.13
CA ILE A 138 37.40 -4.50 -38.66
C ILE A 138 38.56 -5.37 -38.17
N SER A 139 38.63 -6.61 -38.64
CA SER A 139 39.76 -7.52 -38.40
C SER A 139 41.09 -6.92 -38.85
N LEU A 140 41.08 -6.16 -39.95
CA LEU A 140 42.24 -5.47 -40.51
C LEU A 140 42.70 -4.25 -39.69
N LEU A 141 41.78 -3.58 -38.98
CA LEU A 141 42.10 -2.42 -38.13
C LEU A 141 42.54 -2.81 -36.72
N ASP A 142 41.96 -3.84 -36.10
CA ASP A 142 42.40 -4.32 -34.78
C ASP A 142 43.85 -4.81 -34.78
N GLY A 143 44.37 -5.26 -35.93
CA GLY A 143 45.79 -5.56 -36.09
C GLY A 143 46.73 -4.34 -36.10
N GLN A 144 46.25 -3.10 -36.22
CA GLN A 144 47.13 -1.92 -36.43
C GLN A 144 47.66 -1.28 -35.13
N ASP A 145 47.19 -1.69 -33.96
CA ASP A 145 47.48 -1.04 -32.66
C ASP A 145 48.97 -1.12 -32.20
N SER A 146 49.91 -1.65 -33.01
CA SER A 146 51.34 -1.78 -32.66
C SER A 146 52.33 -0.95 -33.51
N SER A 147 51.93 -0.38 -34.66
CA SER A 147 52.84 0.38 -35.55
C SER A 147 52.73 1.89 -35.32
N LYS A 148 53.82 2.51 -34.84
CA LYS A 148 53.89 3.96 -34.57
C LYS A 148 53.60 4.80 -35.83
N SER A 149 52.58 5.66 -35.75
CA SER A 149 52.54 6.99 -36.38
C SER A 149 53.15 7.12 -37.79
N GLY A 150 52.64 6.36 -38.76
CA GLY A 150 52.94 6.58 -40.19
C GLY A 150 52.14 7.77 -40.75
N ASN A 151 52.81 8.72 -41.41
CA ASN A 151 52.17 9.90 -41.99
C ASN A 151 51.09 9.54 -43.03
N SER A 152 49.97 10.25 -42.99
CA SER A 152 48.90 10.15 -43.99
C SER A 152 49.31 10.76 -45.34
N GLN A 153 50.03 10.00 -46.16
CA GLN A 153 50.19 10.32 -47.58
C GLN A 153 49.14 9.59 -48.42
N SER A 154 48.27 10.36 -49.07
CA SER A 154 47.29 9.88 -50.03
C SER A 154 47.97 9.44 -51.33
N LEU A 155 48.21 8.15 -51.51
CA LEU A 155 48.74 7.60 -52.76
C LEU A 155 47.63 7.46 -53.81
N SER A 156 47.87 8.04 -54.99
CA SER A 156 46.94 8.13 -56.12
C SER A 156 47.25 7.10 -57.22
N SER A 157 47.91 5.99 -56.89
CA SER A 157 48.31 4.94 -57.84
C SER A 157 47.69 3.59 -57.51
N LEU A 158 47.06 2.97 -58.52
CA LEU A 158 46.55 1.59 -58.45
C LEU A 158 47.70 0.60 -58.17
N PRO A 159 47.49 -0.41 -57.29
CA PRO A 159 48.50 -1.42 -56.99
C PRO A 159 48.81 -2.33 -58.20
N ASN A 160 50.06 -2.80 -58.27
CA ASN A 160 50.53 -3.78 -59.26
C ASN A 160 49.74 -5.11 -59.08
N PRO A 161 49.32 -5.82 -60.15
CA PRO A 161 48.58 -7.08 -60.04
C PRO A 161 49.26 -8.14 -59.16
N ASN A 162 50.60 -8.25 -59.16
CA ASN A 162 51.32 -9.16 -58.27
C ASN A 162 51.21 -8.73 -56.79
N CYS A 163 51.13 -7.42 -56.52
CA CYS A 163 50.87 -6.89 -55.20
C CYS A 163 49.44 -7.23 -54.75
N CYS A 164 48.43 -7.07 -55.62
CA CYS A 164 47.06 -7.50 -55.34
C CYS A 164 46.97 -8.99 -55.02
N MET A 165 47.65 -9.86 -55.78
CA MET A 165 47.67 -11.31 -55.54
C MET A 165 48.34 -11.70 -54.21
N ASN A 166 49.34 -10.93 -53.76
CA ASN A 166 49.97 -11.17 -52.47
C ASN A 166 49.10 -10.62 -51.33
N LEU A 167 48.61 -9.38 -51.44
CA LEU A 167 47.71 -8.75 -50.46
C LEU A 167 46.44 -9.59 -50.22
N THR A 168 45.81 -10.09 -51.29
CA THR A 168 44.64 -10.97 -51.18
C THR A 168 44.97 -12.28 -50.45
N ARG A 169 46.12 -12.91 -50.77
CA ARG A 169 46.59 -14.13 -50.08
C ARG A 169 46.92 -13.88 -48.60
N HIS A 170 47.53 -12.73 -48.28
CA HIS A 170 47.80 -12.34 -46.90
C HIS A 170 46.49 -12.12 -46.13
N LEU A 171 45.52 -11.38 -46.68
CA LEU A 171 44.23 -11.15 -46.02
C LEU A 171 43.46 -12.46 -45.80
N SER A 172 43.37 -13.34 -46.81
CA SER A 172 42.73 -14.65 -46.63
C SER A 172 43.43 -15.49 -45.57
N SER A 173 44.77 -15.50 -45.55
CA SER A 173 45.54 -16.27 -44.57
C SER A 173 45.42 -15.74 -43.15
N TRP A 174 45.30 -14.41 -42.99
CA TRP A 174 45.16 -13.79 -41.70
C TRP A 174 43.76 -14.05 -41.12
N ILE A 175 42.71 -13.98 -41.93
CA ILE A 175 41.33 -14.34 -41.53
C ILE A 175 41.24 -15.77 -40.97
N ILE A 176 42.04 -16.72 -41.48
CA ILE A 176 41.97 -18.13 -41.02
C ILE A 176 42.95 -18.43 -39.86
N TRP A 177 44.18 -17.91 -39.90
CA TRP A 177 45.24 -18.31 -38.94
C TRP A 177 45.72 -17.23 -37.96
N GLY A 178 45.27 -15.99 -38.09
CA GLY A 178 45.73 -14.91 -37.21
C GLY A 178 47.14 -14.41 -37.54
N ARG A 179 47.71 -13.62 -36.62
CA ARG A 179 49.06 -13.04 -36.76
C ARG A 179 50.16 -13.82 -36.04
N SER A 180 49.82 -14.71 -35.10
CA SER A 180 50.82 -15.53 -34.42
C SER A 180 51.23 -16.69 -35.33
N GLY A 181 52.54 -16.88 -35.51
CA GLY A 181 53.09 -18.02 -36.27
C GLY A 181 52.98 -19.37 -35.54
N GLU A 182 52.10 -19.49 -34.55
CA GLU A 182 51.93 -20.70 -33.75
C GLU A 182 50.98 -21.68 -34.43
N PHE A 183 51.38 -22.96 -34.47
CA PHE A 183 50.53 -24.02 -34.97
C PHE A 183 49.38 -24.31 -34.01
N ARG A 184 48.26 -23.60 -34.16
CA ARG A 184 46.97 -24.12 -33.71
C ARG A 184 46.62 -25.31 -34.60
N LEU A 185 46.37 -26.47 -33.96
CA LEU A 185 46.12 -27.75 -34.63
C LEU A 185 44.73 -27.81 -35.30
N HIS A 186 43.86 -26.84 -35.00
CA HIS A 186 42.46 -26.78 -35.46
C HIS A 186 42.23 -25.56 -36.34
N VAL A 187 41.54 -25.77 -37.47
CA VAL A 187 41.28 -24.77 -38.53
C VAL A 187 40.60 -23.50 -37.99
N PHE A 188 39.76 -23.63 -36.97
CA PHE A 188 38.94 -22.54 -36.46
C PHE A 188 39.57 -21.75 -35.30
N GLY A 189 40.81 -22.04 -34.90
CA GLY A 189 41.43 -21.47 -33.70
C GLY A 189 41.54 -19.93 -33.67
N HIS A 190 41.58 -19.22 -34.81
CA HIS A 190 41.56 -17.75 -34.86
C HIS A 190 40.14 -17.16 -34.92
N SER A 191 39.14 -17.93 -35.35
CA SER A 191 37.77 -17.43 -35.52
C SER A 191 37.08 -17.06 -34.20
N THR A 192 37.51 -17.61 -33.07
CA THR A 192 37.10 -17.18 -31.72
C THR A 192 37.65 -15.79 -31.36
N GLU A 193 38.88 -15.47 -31.75
CA GLU A 193 39.48 -14.14 -31.60
C GLU A 193 38.80 -13.12 -32.54
N LEU A 194 38.47 -13.53 -33.77
CA LEU A 194 37.67 -12.71 -34.69
C LEU A 194 36.28 -12.45 -34.14
N ALA A 195 35.60 -13.45 -33.58
CA ALA A 195 34.31 -13.26 -32.93
C ALA A 195 34.41 -12.31 -31.72
N LEU A 196 35.46 -12.42 -30.90
CA LEU A 196 35.74 -11.49 -29.79
C LEU A 196 36.03 -10.06 -30.27
N SER A 197 36.79 -9.88 -31.36
CA SER A 197 37.05 -8.58 -32.01
C SER A 197 35.74 -7.96 -32.52
N LEU A 198 34.98 -8.69 -33.33
CA LEU A 198 33.70 -8.23 -33.87
C LEU A 198 32.67 -7.92 -32.77
N LEU A 199 32.68 -8.66 -31.66
CA LEU A 199 31.87 -8.37 -30.47
C LEU A 199 32.27 -7.06 -29.78
N ARG A 200 33.57 -6.75 -29.67
CA ARG A 200 34.08 -5.47 -29.13
C ARG A 200 33.68 -4.29 -30.00
N HIS A 201 33.56 -4.48 -31.32
CA HIS A 201 33.10 -3.47 -32.28
C HIS A 201 31.58 -3.50 -32.55
N GLY A 202 30.81 -4.23 -31.73
CA GLY A 202 29.36 -4.21 -31.74
C GLY A 202 28.67 -4.80 -32.98
N GLN A 203 29.31 -5.78 -33.65
CA GLN A 203 28.85 -6.39 -34.90
C GLN A 203 28.11 -7.72 -34.68
N TYR A 204 26.95 -7.68 -34.02
CA TYR A 204 26.34 -8.90 -33.48
C TYR A 204 25.73 -9.82 -34.52
N ASP A 205 25.10 -9.29 -35.58
CA ASP A 205 24.52 -10.13 -36.65
C ASP A 205 25.63 -10.76 -37.51
N GLY A 206 26.77 -10.07 -37.63
CA GLY A 206 28.00 -10.61 -38.22
C GLY A 206 28.54 -11.82 -37.44
N VAL A 207 28.60 -11.70 -36.11
CA VAL A 207 29.09 -12.79 -35.24
C VAL A 207 28.09 -13.94 -35.12
N GLU A 208 26.78 -13.68 -35.09
CA GLU A 208 25.74 -14.74 -35.10
C GLU A 208 25.97 -15.69 -36.28
N ASN A 209 26.07 -15.14 -37.50
CA ASN A 209 26.26 -15.94 -38.71
C ASN A 209 27.62 -16.67 -38.74
N LEU A 210 28.72 -16.00 -38.34
CA LEU A 210 30.04 -16.62 -38.24
C LEU A 210 30.04 -17.82 -37.28
N LEU A 211 29.52 -17.64 -36.06
CA LEU A 211 29.45 -18.70 -35.06
C LEU A 211 28.45 -19.80 -35.44
N MET A 212 27.38 -19.48 -36.18
CA MET A 212 26.44 -20.49 -36.70
C MET A 212 27.04 -21.37 -37.80
N VAL A 213 27.87 -20.80 -38.69
CA VAL A 213 28.65 -21.57 -39.67
C VAL A 213 29.61 -22.52 -38.93
N MET A 214 30.36 -22.01 -37.96
CA MET A 214 31.27 -22.84 -37.13
C MET A 214 30.54 -23.95 -36.35
N ASP A 215 29.40 -23.66 -35.71
CA ASP A 215 28.63 -24.65 -34.94
C ASP A 215 27.96 -25.70 -35.85
N ALA A 216 27.78 -25.40 -37.15
CA ALA A 216 27.41 -26.39 -38.15
C ALA A 216 28.60 -27.31 -38.50
N HIS A 217 29.79 -26.76 -38.76
CA HIS A 217 31.00 -27.54 -39.08
C HIS A 217 31.46 -28.44 -37.92
N LEU A 218 31.52 -27.91 -36.69
CA LEU A 218 31.82 -28.68 -35.48
C LEU A 218 30.80 -29.79 -35.18
N ARG A 219 29.57 -29.69 -35.72
CA ARG A 219 28.57 -30.76 -35.64
C ARG A 219 28.76 -31.83 -36.72
N SER A 220 29.22 -31.50 -37.92
CA SER A 220 29.59 -32.50 -38.93
C SER A 220 30.84 -33.30 -38.53
N GLU A 221 31.86 -32.67 -37.94
CA GLU A 221 33.07 -33.36 -37.48
C GLU A 221 32.78 -34.39 -36.35
N LYS A 222 31.82 -34.08 -35.46
CA LYS A 222 31.38 -35.03 -34.43
C LYS A 222 30.70 -36.28 -34.99
N LEU A 223 30.25 -36.27 -36.24
CA LEU A 223 29.68 -37.43 -36.93
C LEU A 223 30.74 -38.29 -37.66
N SER A 224 31.94 -37.76 -37.94
CA SER A 224 33.02 -38.46 -38.66
C SER A 224 34.01 -39.20 -37.76
N GLY A 225 33.88 -39.11 -36.43
CA GLY A 225 34.58 -39.99 -35.47
C GLY A 225 36.08 -39.75 -35.29
N SER A 226 36.64 -38.68 -35.88
CA SER A 226 38.04 -38.31 -35.74
C SER A 226 38.33 -37.64 -34.39
N VAL A 227 38.79 -38.46 -33.43
CA VAL A 227 39.80 -38.16 -32.40
C VAL A 227 39.71 -36.80 -31.66
N GLN A 228 39.28 -36.87 -30.40
CA GLN A 228 39.66 -35.95 -29.28
C GLN A 228 39.31 -34.45 -29.43
N SER A 229 38.03 -34.09 -29.30
CA SER A 229 37.62 -32.71 -29.01
C SER A 229 37.86 -32.32 -27.53
N SER A 230 39.12 -32.24 -27.10
CA SER A 230 39.49 -32.07 -25.67
C SER A 230 39.69 -30.63 -25.17
N ASP A 231 39.66 -29.61 -26.05
CA ASP A 231 40.09 -28.23 -25.69
C ASP A 231 38.95 -27.24 -25.31
N GLY A 232 37.69 -27.69 -25.21
CA GLY A 232 36.58 -26.85 -24.73
C GLY A 232 36.20 -25.67 -25.65
N GLU A 233 36.74 -25.59 -26.87
CA GLU A 233 36.47 -24.52 -27.84
C GLU A 233 34.98 -24.40 -28.19
N TRP A 234 34.26 -25.53 -28.26
CA TRP A 234 32.81 -25.54 -28.47
C TRP A 234 32.05 -24.84 -27.33
N CYS A 235 32.55 -24.96 -26.09
CA CYS A 235 31.98 -24.28 -24.92
C CYS A 235 32.21 -22.77 -25.00
N VAL A 236 33.39 -22.34 -25.47
CA VAL A 236 33.71 -20.95 -25.77
C VAL A 236 32.78 -20.39 -26.86
N LEU A 237 32.59 -21.11 -27.96
CA LEU A 237 31.68 -20.71 -29.03
C LEU A 237 30.23 -20.55 -28.53
N GLN A 238 29.71 -21.51 -27.75
CA GLN A 238 28.35 -21.40 -27.19
C GLN A 238 28.24 -20.23 -26.19
N HIS A 239 29.29 -19.92 -25.43
CA HIS A 239 29.31 -18.72 -24.56
C HIS A 239 29.25 -17.42 -25.38
N LEU A 240 30.07 -17.31 -26.43
CA LEU A 240 30.10 -16.12 -27.29
C LEU A 240 28.76 -15.94 -28.02
N LEU A 241 28.18 -17.01 -28.55
CA LEU A 241 26.87 -17.01 -29.20
C LEU A 241 25.76 -16.60 -28.22
N GLY A 242 25.81 -17.08 -26.97
CA GLY A 242 24.91 -16.64 -25.90
C GLY A 242 25.01 -15.13 -25.63
N CYS A 243 26.22 -14.57 -25.59
CA CYS A 243 26.43 -13.13 -25.48
C CYS A 243 25.90 -12.35 -26.71
N CYS A 244 26.05 -12.88 -27.93
CA CYS A 244 25.52 -12.26 -29.15
C CYS A 244 23.99 -12.11 -29.10
N PHE A 245 23.28 -13.23 -28.90
CA PHE A 245 21.82 -13.25 -28.83
C PHE A 245 21.28 -12.36 -27.71
N LEU A 246 21.98 -12.30 -26.58
CA LEU A 246 21.63 -11.46 -25.46
C LEU A 246 21.70 -9.96 -25.82
N VAL A 247 22.75 -9.47 -26.49
CA VAL A 247 22.85 -8.06 -26.87
C VAL A 247 21.90 -7.70 -28.01
N GLN A 248 21.74 -8.59 -29.00
CA GLN A 248 20.72 -8.44 -30.03
C GLN A 248 19.29 -8.35 -29.46
N SER A 249 19.01 -9.01 -28.33
CA SER A 249 17.71 -8.93 -27.66
C SER A 249 17.38 -7.53 -27.12
N GLN A 250 18.39 -6.66 -26.96
CA GLN A 250 18.18 -5.25 -26.62
C GLN A 250 18.07 -4.35 -27.85
N ARG A 251 18.80 -4.66 -28.94
CA ARG A 251 18.75 -3.89 -30.20
C ARG A 251 17.49 -4.15 -31.05
N GLY A 252 16.91 -5.35 -30.97
CA GLY A 252 15.74 -5.74 -31.77
C GLY A 252 14.44 -5.07 -31.32
N PRO A 253 13.44 -4.92 -32.21
CA PRO A 253 12.14 -4.36 -31.84
C PRO A 253 11.47 -5.20 -30.75
N HIS A 254 10.91 -4.54 -29.73
CA HIS A 254 10.21 -5.17 -28.61
C HIS A 254 9.05 -6.05 -29.13
N GLY A 255 9.11 -7.36 -28.85
CA GLY A 255 8.12 -8.33 -29.33
C GLY A 255 8.61 -9.79 -29.22
N PRO A 256 7.92 -10.75 -29.86
CA PRO A 256 8.21 -12.19 -29.73
C PRO A 256 9.59 -12.60 -30.28
N SER A 257 10.21 -11.77 -31.12
CA SER A 257 11.61 -11.90 -31.55
C SER A 257 12.58 -11.78 -30.37
N LYS A 258 12.32 -10.88 -29.41
CA LYS A 258 13.15 -10.68 -28.22
C LYS A 258 13.11 -11.91 -27.31
N GLU A 259 11.92 -12.39 -26.97
CA GLU A 259 11.76 -13.60 -26.13
C GLU A 259 12.42 -14.83 -26.78
N LYS A 260 12.33 -14.97 -28.10
CA LYS A 260 13.01 -16.03 -28.84
C LYS A 260 14.54 -15.92 -28.71
N LYS A 261 15.13 -14.74 -28.98
CA LYS A 261 16.58 -14.51 -28.84
C LYS A 261 17.06 -14.71 -27.39
N VAL A 262 16.30 -14.27 -26.39
CA VAL A 262 16.62 -14.54 -24.97
C VAL A 262 16.61 -16.05 -24.68
N ARG A 263 15.59 -16.79 -25.15
CA ARG A 263 15.52 -18.25 -24.97
C ARG A 263 16.67 -18.98 -25.66
N GLU A 264 17.11 -18.49 -26.81
CA GLU A 264 18.28 -19.02 -27.53
C GLU A 264 19.59 -18.70 -26.79
N ALA A 265 19.76 -17.48 -26.27
CA ALA A 265 20.87 -17.11 -25.39
C ALA A 265 20.97 -18.02 -24.15
N MET A 266 19.85 -18.24 -23.44
CA MET A 266 19.81 -19.14 -22.27
C MET A 266 20.27 -20.56 -22.62
N ARG A 267 19.76 -21.12 -23.73
CA ARG A 267 20.17 -22.45 -24.21
C ARG A 267 21.66 -22.52 -24.52
N CYS A 268 22.24 -21.48 -25.11
CA CYS A 268 23.66 -21.41 -25.41
C CYS A 268 24.50 -21.38 -24.12
N PHE A 269 24.11 -20.62 -23.10
CA PHE A 269 24.81 -20.62 -21.81
C PHE A 269 24.72 -21.96 -21.05
N PHE A 270 23.55 -22.61 -21.02
CA PHE A 270 23.42 -23.97 -20.44
C PHE A 270 24.20 -25.04 -21.23
N ARG A 271 24.39 -24.86 -22.54
CA ARG A 271 25.25 -25.74 -23.35
C ARG A 271 26.73 -25.49 -23.06
N ALA A 272 27.14 -24.23 -22.91
CA ALA A 272 28.52 -23.83 -22.63
C ALA A 272 29.04 -24.38 -21.28
N SER A 273 28.20 -24.50 -20.26
CA SER A 273 28.59 -25.13 -18.98
C SER A 273 28.75 -26.65 -19.07
N SER A 274 27.95 -27.31 -19.93
CA SER A 274 27.82 -28.78 -19.97
C SER A 274 28.93 -29.53 -20.72
N GLY A 275 29.80 -28.85 -21.47
CA GLY A 275 30.77 -29.51 -22.35
C GLY A 275 32.09 -29.87 -21.68
N GLU A 276 32.70 -30.98 -22.12
CA GLU A 276 34.03 -31.42 -21.69
C GLU A 276 35.08 -30.31 -21.96
N GLY A 277 35.90 -30.00 -20.96
CA GLY A 277 36.89 -28.91 -21.01
C GLY A 277 36.37 -27.50 -20.69
N ALA A 278 35.05 -27.30 -20.47
CA ALA A 278 34.47 -25.98 -20.16
C ALA A 278 35.16 -25.26 -18.98
N ALA A 279 35.46 -26.00 -17.92
CA ALA A 279 36.11 -25.49 -16.70
C ALA A 279 37.58 -25.01 -16.89
N VAL A 280 38.20 -25.29 -18.04
CA VAL A 280 39.59 -24.89 -18.36
C VAL A 280 39.63 -23.81 -19.45
N ALA A 281 38.72 -23.86 -20.43
CA ALA A 281 38.67 -22.92 -21.55
C ALA A 281 37.98 -21.59 -21.20
N LEU A 282 36.81 -21.64 -20.53
CA LEU A 282 36.02 -20.45 -20.25
C LEU A 282 36.63 -19.48 -19.22
N PRO A 283 37.33 -19.91 -18.15
CA PRO A 283 37.99 -18.98 -17.23
C PRO A 283 39.04 -18.10 -17.91
N LYS A 284 39.78 -18.63 -18.89
CA LYS A 284 40.81 -17.87 -19.63
C LYS A 284 40.19 -16.69 -20.36
N LEU A 285 39.08 -16.92 -21.06
CA LEU A 285 38.32 -15.89 -21.78
C LEU A 285 37.66 -14.87 -20.83
N LEU A 286 37.15 -15.32 -19.68
CA LEU A 286 36.57 -14.42 -18.67
C LEU A 286 37.63 -13.56 -17.96
N ALA A 287 38.85 -14.08 -17.76
CA ALA A 287 39.97 -13.32 -17.21
C ALA A 287 40.42 -12.19 -18.17
N GLU A 288 40.50 -12.46 -19.48
CA GLU A 288 40.76 -11.44 -20.50
C GLU A 288 39.64 -10.39 -20.62
N ALA A 289 38.42 -10.73 -20.17
CA ALA A 289 37.27 -9.82 -20.07
C ALA A 289 37.16 -9.10 -18.70
N GLY A 290 38.15 -9.23 -17.81
CA GLY A 290 38.23 -8.49 -16.55
C GLY A 290 37.70 -9.18 -15.28
N PHE A 291 37.37 -10.48 -15.32
CA PHE A 291 36.91 -11.23 -14.15
C PHE A 291 38.07 -11.88 -13.37
N SER A 292 38.68 -11.11 -12.47
CA SER A 292 39.95 -11.44 -11.78
C SER A 292 39.91 -12.55 -10.72
N HIS A 293 38.78 -13.20 -10.46
CA HIS A 293 38.58 -14.02 -9.24
C HIS A 293 38.76 -15.54 -9.42
N LEU A 294 39.14 -16.03 -10.60
CA LEU A 294 39.25 -17.47 -10.92
C LEU A 294 40.66 -17.89 -11.37
N ASN A 295 41.69 -17.41 -10.66
CA ASN A 295 43.09 -17.53 -11.10
C ASN A 295 43.78 -18.88 -10.80
N ASN A 296 43.04 -19.90 -10.31
CA ASN A 296 43.55 -21.26 -10.04
C ASN A 296 42.58 -22.33 -10.59
N SER A 297 42.53 -22.48 -11.91
CA SER A 297 41.58 -23.34 -12.63
C SER A 297 41.94 -24.85 -12.66
N ALA A 298 42.92 -25.32 -11.89
CA ALA A 298 43.49 -26.66 -12.04
C ALA A 298 42.75 -27.79 -11.28
N ARG A 299 41.90 -27.47 -10.29
CA ARG A 299 41.26 -28.47 -9.39
C ARG A 299 39.86 -28.08 -8.88
N VAL A 300 39.05 -27.41 -9.70
CA VAL A 300 37.66 -27.09 -9.33
C VAL A 300 36.75 -28.26 -9.70
N SER A 301 35.96 -28.80 -8.75
CA SER A 301 34.94 -29.81 -9.06
C SER A 301 33.96 -29.28 -10.11
N SER A 302 33.45 -30.15 -10.99
CA SER A 302 32.52 -29.76 -12.06
C SER A 302 31.30 -29.00 -11.51
N ALA A 303 30.78 -29.42 -10.36
CA ALA A 303 29.68 -28.75 -9.67
C ALA A 303 30.04 -27.32 -9.21
N ALA A 304 31.26 -27.12 -8.70
CA ALA A 304 31.73 -25.81 -8.24
C ALA A 304 31.96 -24.86 -9.42
N TRP A 305 32.50 -25.36 -10.53
CA TRP A 305 32.61 -24.58 -11.77
C TRP A 305 31.22 -24.13 -12.26
N MET A 306 30.24 -25.03 -12.34
CA MET A 306 28.88 -24.69 -12.79
C MET A 306 28.22 -23.65 -11.87
N LEU A 307 28.42 -23.73 -10.55
CA LEU A 307 27.92 -22.75 -9.59
C LEU A 307 28.47 -21.34 -9.84
N TYR A 308 29.79 -21.18 -9.96
CA TYR A 308 30.39 -19.87 -10.24
C TYR A 308 30.02 -19.35 -11.64
N TYR A 309 29.92 -20.25 -12.61
CA TYR A 309 29.53 -19.91 -13.97
C TYR A 309 28.08 -19.40 -14.03
N TYR A 310 27.12 -20.09 -13.41
CA TYR A 310 25.72 -19.65 -13.38
C TYR A 310 25.52 -18.38 -12.56
N GLN A 311 26.27 -18.16 -11.46
CA GLN A 311 26.30 -16.86 -10.78
C GLN A 311 26.79 -15.73 -11.70
N SER A 312 27.83 -15.97 -12.50
CA SER A 312 28.36 -15.00 -13.46
C SER A 312 27.35 -14.69 -14.58
N VAL A 313 26.65 -15.71 -15.09
CA VAL A 313 25.62 -15.56 -16.12
C VAL A 313 24.37 -14.87 -15.57
N MET A 314 23.93 -15.20 -14.36
CA MET A 314 22.86 -14.50 -13.64
C MET A 314 23.15 -13.00 -13.53
N GLN A 315 24.37 -12.61 -13.11
CA GLN A 315 24.78 -11.20 -13.04
C GLN A 315 24.76 -10.51 -14.41
N LYS A 316 25.14 -11.20 -15.50
CA LYS A 316 24.96 -10.66 -16.85
C LYS A 316 23.48 -10.39 -17.13
N PHE A 317 22.58 -11.37 -17.01
CA PHE A 317 21.15 -11.16 -17.28
C PHE A 317 20.50 -10.08 -16.40
N GLU A 318 20.96 -9.92 -15.16
CA GLU A 318 20.57 -8.82 -14.27
C GLU A 318 21.00 -7.44 -14.82
N GLN A 319 22.25 -7.28 -15.29
CA GLN A 319 22.72 -6.03 -15.92
C GLN A 319 21.88 -5.65 -17.15
N PHE A 320 21.35 -6.63 -17.88
CA PHE A 320 20.51 -6.41 -19.06
C PHE A 320 19.00 -6.31 -18.74
N ASN A 321 18.61 -6.31 -17.46
CA ASN A 321 17.23 -6.26 -16.94
C ASN A 321 16.31 -7.40 -17.43
N ILE A 322 16.86 -8.62 -17.60
CA ILE A 322 16.10 -9.81 -18.03
C ILE A 322 15.92 -10.75 -16.84
N ASN A 323 14.96 -10.41 -15.98
CA ASN A 323 14.79 -11.04 -14.67
C ASN A 323 14.36 -12.52 -14.74
N ASP A 324 13.58 -12.93 -15.75
CA ASP A 324 13.17 -14.34 -15.94
C ASP A 324 14.39 -15.26 -16.15
N ALA A 325 15.27 -14.88 -17.09
CA ALA A 325 16.50 -15.61 -17.34
C ALA A 325 17.44 -15.61 -16.11
N ALA A 326 17.59 -14.46 -15.44
CA ALA A 326 18.41 -14.37 -14.23
C ALA A 326 17.88 -15.28 -13.11
N CYS A 327 16.54 -15.38 -12.95
CA CYS A 327 15.89 -16.29 -12.01
C CYS A 327 16.18 -17.76 -12.32
N GLN A 328 16.08 -18.16 -13.59
CA GLN A 328 16.38 -19.53 -14.02
C GLN A 328 17.85 -19.91 -13.76
N PHE A 329 18.81 -19.01 -14.01
CA PHE A 329 20.23 -19.26 -13.67
C PHE A 329 20.50 -19.27 -12.16
N ALA A 330 19.78 -18.47 -11.37
CA ALA A 330 19.89 -18.51 -9.91
C ALA A 330 19.36 -19.84 -9.33
N LEU A 331 18.26 -20.39 -9.88
CA LEU A 331 17.74 -21.71 -9.53
C LEU A 331 18.69 -22.85 -9.95
N ALA A 332 19.26 -22.78 -11.15
CA ALA A 332 20.27 -23.76 -11.60
C ALA A 332 21.56 -23.69 -10.76
N ALA A 333 21.97 -22.50 -10.30
CA ALA A 333 23.08 -22.36 -9.37
C ALA A 333 22.78 -23.01 -8.01
N LEU A 334 21.54 -22.89 -7.51
CA LEU A 334 21.09 -23.47 -6.24
C LEU A 334 21.18 -25.00 -6.22
N GLU A 335 20.78 -25.68 -7.31
CA GLU A 335 20.87 -27.14 -7.45
C GLU A 335 22.30 -27.66 -7.24
N HIS A 336 23.31 -26.94 -7.74
CA HIS A 336 24.71 -27.33 -7.60
C HIS A 336 25.35 -26.97 -6.23
N VAL A 337 24.75 -26.09 -5.41
CA VAL A 337 25.31 -25.77 -4.07
C VAL A 337 25.39 -27.02 -3.18
N GLU A 338 24.43 -27.94 -3.31
CA GLU A 338 24.39 -29.16 -2.49
C GLU A 338 25.47 -30.16 -2.91
N ALA A 339 25.66 -30.37 -4.21
CA ALA A 339 26.75 -31.19 -4.74
C ALA A 339 28.14 -30.65 -4.37
N VAL A 340 28.32 -29.32 -4.40
CA VAL A 340 29.55 -28.67 -3.93
C VAL A 340 29.77 -28.88 -2.44
N SER A 341 28.70 -28.93 -1.64
CA SER A 341 28.79 -29.13 -0.19
C SER A 341 29.14 -30.57 0.20
N SER A 342 28.80 -31.56 -0.64
CA SER A 342 29.15 -32.98 -0.43
C SER A 342 30.55 -33.35 -0.92
N ASP A 343 31.11 -32.62 -1.89
CA ASP A 343 32.45 -32.88 -2.44
C ASP A 343 33.59 -32.38 -1.52
N ILE A 344 33.29 -31.52 -0.53
CA ILE A 344 34.30 -30.91 0.36
C ILE A 344 34.63 -31.84 1.53
N ASP A 345 35.24 -32.98 1.23
CA ASP A 345 35.92 -33.80 2.23
C ASP A 345 37.34 -33.27 2.49
N ALA A 346 37.48 -32.60 3.64
CA ALA A 346 38.69 -32.52 4.47
C ALA A 346 40.00 -31.84 3.98
N SER A 347 40.15 -31.27 2.77
CA SER A 347 41.49 -30.81 2.34
C SER A 347 41.67 -29.54 1.47
N ASP A 348 40.77 -28.55 1.46
CA ASP A 348 41.13 -27.19 0.96
C ASP A 348 40.34 -26.06 1.65
N VAL A 349 40.98 -25.38 2.61
CA VAL A 349 40.36 -24.41 3.55
C VAL A 349 40.42 -22.94 3.04
N PHE A 350 40.69 -22.72 1.74
CA PHE A 350 41.24 -21.42 1.29
C PHE A 350 40.50 -20.65 0.17
N LEU A 351 39.26 -21.01 -0.23
CA LEU A 351 38.60 -20.31 -1.34
C LEU A 351 37.26 -19.59 -1.07
N THR A 352 36.53 -19.86 0.01
CA THR A 352 35.43 -18.97 0.47
C THR A 352 35.26 -19.05 1.99
N ASP A 353 35.32 -17.90 2.67
CA ASP A 353 34.99 -17.72 4.10
C ASP A 353 33.46 -17.73 4.36
N GLU A 354 32.68 -18.20 3.38
CA GLU A 354 31.22 -18.18 3.36
C GLU A 354 30.67 -19.61 3.46
N SER A 355 29.80 -19.83 4.44
CA SER A 355 29.10 -21.12 4.57
C SER A 355 28.17 -21.38 3.38
N ALA A 356 27.95 -22.66 3.06
CA ALA A 356 26.99 -23.06 2.01
C ALA A 356 25.59 -22.45 2.24
N ASN A 357 25.18 -22.25 3.50
CA ASN A 357 23.92 -21.59 3.85
C ASN A 357 23.92 -20.10 3.49
N SER A 358 25.04 -19.38 3.64
CA SER A 358 25.18 -17.98 3.18
C SER A 358 25.04 -17.87 1.66
N ILE A 359 25.68 -18.79 0.92
CA ILE A 359 25.60 -18.84 -0.55
C ILE A 359 24.16 -19.15 -1.01
N LYS A 360 23.50 -20.16 -0.40
CA LYS A 360 22.06 -20.43 -0.65
C LYS A 360 21.19 -19.22 -0.29
N GLY A 361 21.44 -18.56 0.83
CA GLY A 361 20.66 -17.42 1.30
C GLY A 361 20.78 -16.17 0.42
N ARG A 362 21.94 -15.97 -0.22
CA ARG A 362 22.15 -14.95 -1.26
C ARG A 362 21.43 -15.31 -2.56
N LEU A 363 21.54 -16.55 -3.02
CA LEU A 363 20.89 -17.00 -4.25
C LEU A 363 19.37 -16.95 -4.14
N TRP A 364 18.79 -17.41 -3.02
CA TRP A 364 17.35 -17.29 -2.77
C TRP A 364 16.88 -15.82 -2.66
N ALA A 365 17.69 -14.91 -2.11
CA ALA A 365 17.38 -13.48 -2.14
C ALA A 365 17.36 -12.90 -3.55
N ASN A 366 18.23 -13.37 -4.46
CA ASN A 366 18.22 -12.99 -5.86
C ASN A 366 17.01 -13.56 -6.61
N VAL A 367 16.68 -14.85 -6.41
CA VAL A 367 15.44 -15.47 -6.93
C VAL A 367 14.21 -14.69 -6.48
N PHE A 368 14.15 -14.32 -5.19
CA PHE A 368 13.10 -13.47 -4.62
C PHE A 368 13.03 -12.11 -5.33
N LYS A 369 14.17 -11.41 -5.48
CA LYS A 369 14.25 -10.12 -6.17
C LYS A 369 13.70 -10.21 -7.59
N PHE A 370 14.21 -11.16 -8.39
CA PHE A 370 13.80 -11.31 -9.78
C PHE A 370 12.31 -11.67 -9.91
N SER A 371 11.80 -12.58 -9.06
CA SER A 371 10.37 -12.96 -9.06
C SER A 371 9.46 -11.79 -8.67
N LEU A 372 9.90 -10.94 -7.73
CA LEU A 372 9.18 -9.73 -7.33
C LEU A 372 9.17 -8.65 -8.42
N ASP A 373 10.27 -8.51 -9.16
CA ASP A 373 10.35 -7.60 -10.31
C ASP A 373 9.56 -8.11 -11.53
N LEU A 374 9.25 -9.41 -11.60
CA LEU A 374 8.36 -10.04 -12.59
C LEU A 374 6.87 -10.07 -12.16
N GLU A 375 6.52 -9.51 -11.01
CA GLU A 375 5.15 -9.54 -10.43
C GLU A 375 4.62 -10.97 -10.10
N GLN A 376 5.52 -11.95 -10.04
CA GLN A 376 5.23 -13.34 -9.66
C GLN A 376 5.25 -13.50 -8.13
N TYR A 377 4.21 -12.95 -7.48
CA TYR A 377 4.16 -12.86 -6.01
C TYR A 377 4.14 -14.23 -5.29
N TYR A 378 3.57 -15.27 -5.90
CA TYR A 378 3.57 -16.62 -5.33
C TYR A 378 4.99 -17.22 -5.34
N ASP A 379 5.70 -17.13 -6.46
CA ASP A 379 7.05 -17.66 -6.61
C ASP A 379 8.06 -16.87 -5.75
N ALA A 380 7.87 -15.55 -5.63
CA ALA A 380 8.60 -14.72 -4.67
C ALA A 380 8.36 -15.15 -3.21
N TYR A 381 7.13 -15.51 -2.82
CA TYR A 381 6.84 -16.07 -1.50
C TYR A 381 7.49 -17.45 -1.29
N CYS A 382 7.42 -18.35 -2.29
CA CYS A 382 8.11 -19.63 -2.25
C CYS A 382 9.62 -19.48 -2.07
N ALA A 383 10.25 -18.50 -2.73
CA ALA A 383 11.67 -18.18 -2.55
C ALA A 383 12.01 -17.73 -1.12
N ILE A 384 11.13 -16.97 -0.45
CA ILE A 384 11.31 -16.60 0.96
C ILE A 384 11.20 -17.83 1.87
N VAL A 385 10.21 -18.71 1.65
CA VAL A 385 10.01 -19.91 2.48
C VAL A 385 11.18 -20.88 2.35
N SER A 386 11.68 -21.09 1.13
CA SER A 386 12.80 -21.99 0.81
C SER A 386 14.18 -21.47 1.21
N ASN A 387 14.29 -20.21 1.64
CA ASN A 387 15.55 -19.63 2.09
C ASN A 387 15.99 -20.24 3.44
N PRO A 388 17.19 -20.87 3.52
CA PRO A 388 17.71 -21.46 4.76
C PRO A 388 18.40 -20.43 5.68
N ASP A 389 18.71 -19.22 5.20
CA ASP A 389 19.26 -18.15 6.02
C ASP A 389 18.13 -17.28 6.59
N ASP A 390 17.99 -17.30 7.91
CA ASP A 390 16.99 -16.56 8.66
C ASP A 390 17.10 -15.04 8.42
N GLU A 391 18.30 -14.46 8.43
CA GLU A 391 18.47 -13.01 8.27
C GLU A 391 18.06 -12.55 6.86
N SER A 392 18.55 -13.22 5.82
CA SER A 392 18.13 -13.00 4.43
C SER A 392 16.60 -13.19 4.26
N LYS A 393 16.01 -14.21 4.89
CA LYS A 393 14.57 -14.48 4.88
C LYS A 393 13.74 -13.32 5.44
N TYR A 394 14.15 -12.71 6.55
CA TYR A 394 13.44 -11.57 7.14
C TYR A 394 13.64 -10.27 6.32
N ILE A 395 14.83 -10.05 5.76
CA ILE A 395 15.07 -8.92 4.85
C ILE A 395 14.19 -9.03 3.60
N CYS A 396 14.07 -10.23 3.01
CA CYS A 396 13.21 -10.49 1.86
C CYS A 396 11.73 -10.32 2.21
N LEU A 397 11.26 -10.89 3.33
CA LEU A 397 9.87 -10.73 3.81
C LEU A 397 9.52 -9.24 4.01
N ARG A 398 10.39 -8.47 4.65
CA ARG A 398 10.21 -7.03 4.85
C ARG A 398 10.09 -6.30 3.51
N ARG A 399 10.97 -6.59 2.55
CA ARG A 399 10.92 -5.99 1.21
C ARG A 399 9.64 -6.39 0.46
N PHE A 400 9.20 -7.64 0.57
CA PHE A 400 7.98 -8.16 -0.04
C PHE A 400 6.74 -7.39 0.44
N ILE A 401 6.57 -7.25 1.75
CA ILE A 401 5.47 -6.49 2.37
C ILE A 401 5.50 -5.01 1.94
N ILE A 402 6.70 -4.42 1.87
CA ILE A 402 6.85 -3.02 1.43
C ILE A 402 6.38 -2.85 -0.01
N VAL A 403 6.82 -3.72 -0.93
CA VAL A 403 6.50 -3.63 -2.37
C VAL A 403 5.06 -4.02 -2.68
N LEU A 404 4.48 -5.01 -2.00
CA LEU A 404 3.05 -5.34 -2.11
C LEU A 404 2.18 -4.13 -1.76
N TYR A 405 2.56 -3.39 -0.72
CA TYR A 405 1.85 -2.17 -0.32
C TYR A 405 2.03 -1.04 -1.33
N GLU A 406 3.24 -0.83 -1.84
CA GLU A 406 3.55 0.20 -2.84
C GLU A 406 2.83 -0.05 -4.19
N ARG A 407 2.68 -1.32 -4.59
CA ARG A 407 1.95 -1.71 -5.81
C ARG A 407 0.44 -1.93 -5.59
N GLY A 408 -0.06 -1.76 -4.36
CA GLY A 408 -1.48 -1.96 -4.02
C GLY A 408 -1.95 -3.43 -4.02
N ALA A 409 -1.06 -4.40 -4.24
CA ALA A 409 -1.35 -5.83 -4.35
C ALA A 409 -1.63 -6.52 -3.00
N MET A 410 -2.21 -5.78 -2.04
CA MET A 410 -2.42 -6.23 -0.65
C MET A 410 -3.56 -7.25 -0.51
N GLU A 411 -4.40 -7.41 -1.53
CA GLU A 411 -5.40 -8.49 -1.58
C GLU A 411 -4.74 -9.87 -1.54
N ILE A 412 -3.53 -10.02 -2.10
CA ILE A 412 -2.78 -11.29 -2.14
C ILE A 412 -2.34 -11.73 -0.73
N LEU A 413 -2.16 -10.79 0.21
CA LEU A 413 -1.88 -11.07 1.63
C LEU A 413 -3.12 -11.57 2.40
N CYS A 414 -4.33 -11.19 1.97
CA CYS A 414 -5.58 -11.53 2.65
C CYS A 414 -6.27 -12.76 2.02
N ASN A 415 -6.08 -12.97 0.72
CA ASN A 415 -6.61 -14.12 0.00
C ASN A 415 -5.86 -15.41 0.38
N SER A 416 -6.58 -16.55 0.37
CA SER A 416 -6.10 -17.87 0.81
C SER A 416 -5.01 -18.53 -0.06
N HIS A 417 -4.29 -17.75 -0.86
CA HIS A 417 -3.24 -18.23 -1.77
C HIS A 417 -1.85 -18.24 -1.12
N LEU A 418 -1.62 -17.45 -0.07
CA LEU A 418 -0.34 -17.39 0.65
C LEU A 418 -0.54 -17.84 2.12
N PRO A 419 -0.08 -19.03 2.51
CA PRO A 419 -0.34 -19.57 3.86
C PRO A 419 0.60 -19.02 4.96
N PHE A 420 1.56 -18.15 4.64
CA PHE A 420 2.53 -17.50 5.56
C PHE A 420 3.15 -18.42 6.65
N ILE A 421 3.38 -19.68 6.31
CA ILE A 421 3.80 -20.74 7.24
C ILE A 421 5.08 -20.31 8.00
N GLY A 422 4.97 -20.16 9.32
CA GLY A 422 6.08 -19.76 10.20
C GLY A 422 6.55 -18.29 10.07
N LEU A 423 5.86 -17.46 9.27
CA LEU A 423 6.24 -16.06 9.01
C LEU A 423 5.15 -15.04 9.41
N ILE A 424 3.96 -15.50 9.82
CA ILE A 424 2.82 -14.68 10.24
C ILE A 424 3.21 -13.58 11.23
N ASP A 425 3.79 -13.94 12.39
CA ASP A 425 4.06 -12.97 13.46
C ASP A 425 5.04 -11.86 13.04
N LYS A 426 5.97 -12.19 12.13
CA LYS A 426 6.96 -11.24 11.59
C LYS A 426 6.38 -10.38 10.47
N ALA A 427 5.46 -10.93 9.67
CA ALA A 427 4.69 -10.16 8.70
C ALA A 427 3.75 -9.15 9.39
N GLU A 428 3.07 -9.57 10.47
CA GLU A 428 2.27 -8.72 11.35
C GLU A 428 3.12 -7.60 11.95
N GLN A 429 4.32 -7.90 12.49
CA GLN A 429 5.22 -6.89 13.05
C GLN A 429 5.67 -5.82 12.04
N GLU A 430 6.07 -6.21 10.83
CA GLU A 430 6.48 -5.25 9.79
C GLU A 430 5.29 -4.43 9.26
N LEU A 431 4.09 -5.03 9.16
CA LEU A 431 2.86 -4.31 8.83
C LEU A 431 2.45 -3.34 9.94
N ALA A 432 2.54 -3.74 11.22
CA ALA A 432 2.26 -2.92 12.39
C ALA A 432 3.23 -1.74 12.51
N TRP A 433 4.52 -1.96 12.22
CA TRP A 433 5.51 -0.90 12.12
C TRP A 433 5.18 0.07 10.97
N LYS A 434 4.89 -0.45 9.77
CA LYS A 434 4.49 0.39 8.62
C LYS A 434 3.20 1.15 8.89
N ALA A 435 2.28 0.61 9.70
CA ALA A 435 1.07 1.30 10.16
C ALA A 435 1.35 2.42 11.17
N ALA A 436 2.23 2.18 12.15
CA ALA A 436 2.64 3.18 13.13
C ALA A 436 3.41 4.35 12.50
N CYS A 437 4.13 4.10 11.40
CA CYS A 437 4.86 5.12 10.63
C CYS A 437 4.08 5.72 9.44
N ALA A 438 2.83 5.31 9.19
CA ALA A 438 2.06 5.80 8.04
C ALA A 438 1.32 7.11 8.34
N ASP A 439 1.30 8.00 7.36
CA ASP A 439 0.46 9.20 7.35
C ASP A 439 -1.02 8.84 7.22
N ILE A 440 -1.89 9.58 7.92
CA ILE A 440 -3.35 9.38 7.93
C ILE A 440 -3.96 9.51 6.51
N SER A 441 -3.29 10.23 5.60
CA SER A 441 -3.70 10.37 4.20
C SER A 441 -3.48 9.13 3.34
N ALA A 442 -2.73 8.12 3.82
CA ALA A 442 -2.43 6.91 3.07
C ALA A 442 -3.69 6.09 2.78
N ARG A 443 -3.88 5.72 1.51
CA ARG A 443 -5.01 4.92 1.03
C ARG A 443 -4.49 3.72 0.21
N PRO A 444 -4.84 2.47 0.57
CA PRO A 444 -5.52 2.05 1.80
C PRO A 444 -4.64 2.19 3.05
N HIS A 445 -5.22 2.61 4.19
CA HIS A 445 -4.45 2.81 5.44
C HIS A 445 -3.96 1.46 6.01
N PRO A 446 -2.68 1.30 6.43
CA PRO A 446 -2.16 0.00 6.81
C PRO A 446 -2.88 -0.68 8.00
N TYR A 447 -3.36 0.08 8.99
CA TYR A 447 -4.20 -0.50 10.07
C TYR A 447 -5.51 -1.14 9.57
N LYS A 448 -6.09 -0.67 8.45
CA LYS A 448 -7.26 -1.32 7.85
C LYS A 448 -6.91 -2.63 7.16
N LEU A 449 -5.69 -2.73 6.61
CA LEU A 449 -5.15 -3.96 6.04
C LEU A 449 -4.79 -4.97 7.13
N LEU A 450 -4.15 -4.53 8.23
CA LEU A 450 -3.92 -5.35 9.43
C LEU A 450 -5.23 -5.88 10.03
N TYR A 451 -6.24 -5.02 10.12
CA TYR A 451 -7.59 -5.43 10.52
C TYR A 451 -8.11 -6.56 9.63
N ALA A 452 -8.09 -6.40 8.30
CA ALA A 452 -8.54 -7.44 7.38
C ALA A 452 -7.71 -8.74 7.53
N PHE A 453 -6.39 -8.64 7.60
CA PHE A 453 -5.46 -9.76 7.78
C PHE A 453 -5.75 -10.58 9.05
N GLU A 454 -5.88 -9.93 10.20
CA GLU A 454 -6.21 -10.61 11.47
C GLU A 454 -7.65 -11.15 11.49
N MET A 455 -8.60 -10.52 10.80
CA MET A 455 -9.95 -11.04 10.62
C MET A 455 -9.95 -12.33 9.77
N HIS A 456 -9.14 -12.40 8.70
CA HIS A 456 -8.98 -13.63 7.91
C HIS A 456 -8.31 -14.76 8.71
N GLN A 457 -7.39 -14.44 9.61
CA GLN A 457 -6.77 -15.40 10.53
C GLN A 457 -7.63 -15.78 11.74
N GLN A 458 -8.85 -15.24 11.87
CA GLN A 458 -9.76 -15.45 13.01
C GLN A 458 -9.23 -14.93 14.36
N ASN A 459 -8.20 -14.07 14.34
CA ASN A 459 -7.61 -13.42 15.52
C ASN A 459 -8.40 -12.16 15.90
N TRP A 460 -9.69 -12.32 16.22
CA TRP A 460 -10.64 -11.22 16.46
C TRP A 460 -10.14 -10.16 17.45
N ARG A 461 -9.34 -10.58 18.46
CA ARG A 461 -8.77 -9.68 19.46
C ARG A 461 -7.61 -8.81 18.94
N LYS A 462 -6.74 -9.34 18.07
CA LYS A 462 -5.70 -8.55 17.39
C LYS A 462 -6.33 -7.60 16.37
N ALA A 463 -7.33 -8.07 15.62
CA ALA A 463 -8.13 -7.21 14.72
C ALA A 463 -8.75 -6.02 15.48
N ALA A 464 -9.39 -6.26 16.63
CA ALA A 464 -9.94 -5.21 17.49
C ALA A 464 -8.87 -4.21 17.98
N MET A 465 -7.68 -4.69 18.35
CA MET A 465 -6.55 -3.86 18.76
C MET A 465 -6.09 -2.93 17.63
N TYR A 466 -5.84 -3.44 16.42
CA TYR A 466 -5.32 -2.64 15.31
C TYR A 466 -6.31 -1.58 14.82
N ILE A 467 -7.60 -1.90 14.74
CA ILE A 467 -8.61 -0.91 14.32
C ILE A 467 -8.89 0.13 15.43
N TYR A 468 -8.73 -0.24 16.71
CA TYR A 468 -8.73 0.72 17.82
C TYR A 468 -7.50 1.65 17.78
N MET A 469 -6.29 1.13 17.51
CA MET A 469 -5.09 1.95 17.34
C MET A 469 -5.25 2.99 16.23
N TYR A 470 -5.86 2.62 15.10
CA TYR A 470 -6.24 3.58 14.05
C TYR A 470 -7.18 4.68 14.56
N SER A 471 -8.20 4.32 15.35
CA SER A 471 -9.13 5.30 15.93
C SER A 471 -8.45 6.29 16.91
N VAL A 472 -7.40 5.83 17.62
CA VAL A 472 -6.57 6.67 18.51
C VAL A 472 -5.63 7.58 17.70
N GLN A 473 -5.04 7.08 16.61
CA GLN A 473 -4.22 7.89 15.71
C GLN A 473 -5.05 9.05 15.10
N LEU A 474 -6.27 8.75 14.63
CA LEU A 474 -7.22 9.76 14.16
C LEU A 474 -7.56 10.79 15.25
N LYS A 475 -7.81 10.34 16.50
CA LYS A 475 -8.10 11.22 17.65
C LYS A 475 -6.98 12.22 17.90
N ASN A 476 -5.72 11.77 17.85
CA ASN A 476 -4.56 12.64 18.06
C ASN A 476 -4.42 13.67 16.92
N GLU A 477 -4.58 13.27 15.66
CA GLU A 477 -4.43 14.19 14.52
C GLU A 477 -5.55 15.24 14.45
N MET A 478 -6.78 14.90 14.87
CA MET A 478 -7.90 15.85 14.90
C MET A 478 -7.65 17.06 15.80
N THR A 479 -6.75 16.97 16.78
CA THR A 479 -6.35 18.12 17.62
C THR A 479 -5.56 19.19 16.84
N MET A 480 -5.10 18.89 15.61
CA MET A 480 -4.17 19.72 14.83
C MET A 480 -4.73 20.24 13.49
N LYS A 481 -5.96 19.85 13.07
CA LYS A 481 -6.48 20.12 11.70
C LYS A 481 -7.84 20.82 11.64
N THR A 482 -8.11 21.45 10.49
CA THR A 482 -9.25 22.35 10.21
C THR A 482 -10.60 21.63 10.02
N TYR A 483 -11.68 22.29 10.45
CA TYR A 483 -13.06 21.78 10.62
C TYR A 483 -13.62 20.85 9.52
N GLN A 484 -13.35 21.09 8.24
CA GLN A 484 -13.96 20.30 7.16
C GLN A 484 -13.42 18.86 7.08
N ASN A 485 -12.15 18.65 7.42
CA ASN A 485 -11.57 17.30 7.50
C ASN A 485 -11.98 16.60 8.81
N THR A 486 -12.34 17.36 9.84
CA THR A 486 -12.74 16.84 11.15
C THR A 486 -14.00 15.98 11.09
N SER A 487 -15.00 16.32 10.27
CA SER A 487 -16.24 15.53 10.15
C SER A 487 -15.99 14.12 9.58
N HIS A 488 -15.22 14.01 8.49
CA HIS A 488 -14.84 12.72 7.91
C HIS A 488 -13.90 11.93 8.84
N ALA A 489 -12.97 12.60 9.54
CA ALA A 489 -12.09 11.93 10.50
C ALA A 489 -12.86 11.39 11.72
N LEU A 490 -13.87 12.12 12.22
CA LEU A 490 -14.78 11.66 13.28
C LEU A 490 -15.63 10.48 12.82
N GLN A 491 -16.16 10.51 11.59
CA GLN A 491 -16.91 9.38 11.02
C GLN A 491 -16.04 8.12 10.88
N GLU A 492 -14.81 8.26 10.38
CA GLU A 492 -13.83 7.16 10.29
C GLU A 492 -13.43 6.62 11.67
N ARG A 493 -13.23 7.50 12.66
CA ARG A 493 -12.98 7.10 14.06
C ARG A 493 -14.17 6.33 14.64
N MET A 494 -15.39 6.81 14.41
CA MET A 494 -16.63 6.16 14.85
C MET A 494 -16.80 4.76 14.22
N ASN A 495 -16.52 4.63 12.91
CA ASN A 495 -16.50 3.35 12.22
C ASN A 495 -15.43 2.40 12.80
N GLY A 496 -14.22 2.92 13.09
CA GLY A 496 -13.14 2.15 13.70
C GLY A 496 -13.45 1.63 15.11
N ILE A 497 -14.05 2.48 15.97
CA ILE A 497 -14.50 2.08 17.31
C ILE A 497 -15.63 1.05 17.22
N SER A 498 -16.61 1.24 16.32
CA SER A 498 -17.67 0.25 16.09
C SER A 498 -17.13 -1.09 15.62
N ALA A 499 -16.17 -1.11 14.70
CA ALA A 499 -15.49 -2.32 14.26
C ALA A 499 -14.73 -3.01 15.42
N ALA A 500 -14.03 -2.25 16.27
CA ALA A 500 -13.37 -2.79 17.46
C ALA A 500 -14.38 -3.45 18.42
N ILE A 501 -15.50 -2.78 18.71
CA ILE A 501 -16.58 -3.31 19.55
C ILE A 501 -17.14 -4.61 18.95
N ASN A 502 -17.43 -4.63 17.65
CA ASN A 502 -17.95 -5.81 16.97
C ASN A 502 -16.97 -7.00 17.06
N CYS A 503 -15.67 -6.75 16.85
CA CYS A 503 -14.65 -7.79 16.97
C CYS A 503 -14.47 -8.32 18.40
N LEU A 504 -14.59 -7.46 19.42
CA LEU A 504 -14.56 -7.92 20.82
C LEU A 504 -15.80 -8.75 21.19
N HIS A 505 -16.96 -8.50 20.59
CA HIS A 505 -18.16 -9.33 20.77
C HIS A 505 -18.04 -10.73 20.13
N LEU A 506 -17.11 -10.94 19.19
CA LEU A 506 -16.77 -12.28 18.66
C LEU A 506 -15.83 -13.06 19.60
N VAL A 507 -15.20 -12.38 20.56
CA VAL A 507 -14.31 -12.99 21.57
C VAL A 507 -15.13 -13.40 22.79
N HIS A 508 -14.75 -14.50 23.45
CA HIS A 508 -15.36 -14.90 24.71
C HIS A 508 -15.24 -13.76 25.76
N PRO A 509 -16.30 -13.40 26.52
CA PRO A 509 -16.34 -12.18 27.36
C PRO A 509 -15.16 -12.02 28.33
N MET A 510 -14.62 -13.12 28.87
CA MET A 510 -13.46 -13.11 29.77
C MET A 510 -12.15 -12.62 29.13
N HIS A 511 -12.08 -12.59 27.79
CA HIS A 511 -10.90 -12.17 27.01
C HIS A 511 -11.19 -10.95 26.13
N ALA A 512 -12.36 -10.32 26.26
CA ALA A 512 -12.79 -9.19 25.44
C ALA A 512 -12.19 -7.85 25.90
N TRP A 513 -10.85 -7.74 25.80
CA TRP A 513 -10.08 -6.55 26.20
C TRP A 513 -8.92 -6.24 25.26
N ILE A 514 -8.61 -4.96 25.13
CA ILE A 514 -7.48 -4.43 24.35
C ILE A 514 -6.40 -3.92 25.32
N SER A 515 -5.15 -4.31 25.05
CA SER A 515 -3.94 -3.83 25.73
C SER A 515 -3.51 -2.49 25.15
N SER A 516 -3.55 -1.41 25.95
CA SER A 516 -3.19 -0.06 25.50
C SER A 516 -1.68 0.18 25.25
N GLN A 517 -0.80 -0.81 25.48
CA GLN A 517 0.65 -0.58 25.55
C GLN A 517 1.39 -0.47 24.20
N LEU A 518 0.80 -0.87 23.06
CA LEU A 518 1.48 -0.73 21.75
C LEU A 518 1.68 0.74 21.29
N THR A 519 1.22 1.73 22.06
CA THR A 519 1.53 3.14 21.81
C THR A 519 2.94 3.53 22.30
N GLY A 520 3.98 3.02 21.62
CA GLY A 520 5.21 3.80 21.40
C GLY A 520 6.56 3.28 21.90
N SER A 521 6.69 2.09 22.52
CA SER A 521 8.00 1.59 23.04
C SER A 521 8.53 0.32 22.39
N ASP A 522 7.68 -0.62 22.01
CA ASP A 522 8.11 -2.02 21.86
C ASP A 522 8.56 -2.40 20.43
N VAL A 523 8.53 -1.47 19.49
CA VAL A 523 9.04 -1.68 18.11
C VAL A 523 10.50 -1.23 18.00
N THR A 524 11.36 -1.86 18.79
CA THR A 524 12.82 -1.64 18.76
C THR A 524 13.48 -2.37 17.60
N HIS A 525 13.91 -1.62 16.58
CA HIS A 525 14.78 -2.15 15.53
C HIS A 525 16.21 -2.42 16.04
N PRO A 526 16.91 -3.45 15.55
CA PRO A 526 18.36 -3.56 15.69
C PRO A 526 19.05 -2.51 14.79
N SER A 527 19.33 -1.33 15.33
CA SER A 527 19.93 -0.24 14.54
C SER A 527 21.38 -0.56 14.16
N LYS A 528 21.71 -0.53 12.86
CA LYS A 528 23.09 -0.57 12.32
C LYS A 528 23.86 0.76 12.56
N ARG A 529 23.84 1.27 13.80
CA ARG A 529 24.74 2.30 14.29
C ARG A 529 25.44 1.75 15.52
N ALA A 530 26.75 1.57 15.42
CA ALA A 530 27.56 1.14 16.55
C ALA A 530 27.37 2.13 17.71
N LYS A 531 26.82 1.66 18.82
CA LYS A 531 26.86 2.42 20.08
C LYS A 531 28.29 2.38 20.58
N THR A 532 28.98 3.52 20.52
CA THR A 532 30.27 3.69 21.18
C THR A 532 30.09 3.47 22.67
N THR A 533 30.88 2.58 23.25
CA THR A 533 30.84 2.27 24.69
C THR A 533 31.44 3.42 25.48
N GLU A 534 30.61 4.20 26.18
CA GLU A 534 31.04 4.97 27.34
C GLU A 534 30.45 4.34 28.61
N GLU A 535 31.32 3.69 29.38
CA GLU A 535 30.99 3.18 30.70
C GLU A 535 30.86 4.34 31.68
N GLN A 536 29.65 4.73 32.07
CA GLN A 536 29.42 5.48 33.31
C GLN A 536 28.29 4.88 34.13
N SER A 537 28.47 4.97 35.44
CA SER A 537 27.86 4.07 36.42
C SER A 537 26.62 4.64 37.09
N GLY A 538 25.76 3.72 37.55
CA GLY A 538 25.10 3.89 38.84
C GLY A 538 23.80 4.70 38.91
N ARG A 539 22.69 4.10 38.46
CA ARG A 539 21.45 4.11 39.26
C ARG A 539 20.49 2.99 38.84
N ARG A 540 20.20 2.07 39.77
CA ARG A 540 19.00 1.21 39.70
C ARG A 540 17.87 1.98 40.39
N ASP A 541 17.26 2.92 39.68
CA ASP A 541 15.94 3.42 40.05
C ASP A 541 14.91 2.54 39.35
N SER A 542 13.99 1.97 40.13
CA SER A 542 13.01 1.00 39.68
C SER A 542 12.12 1.59 38.56
N GLU A 543 11.98 0.85 37.46
CA GLU A 543 10.95 1.15 36.47
C GLU A 543 9.58 1.10 37.17
N VAL A 544 8.97 2.26 37.33
CA VAL A 544 7.58 2.37 37.78
C VAL A 544 6.73 1.78 36.65
N GLN A 545 6.32 0.52 36.83
CA GLN A 545 5.36 -0.15 35.98
C GLN A 545 4.13 0.76 35.82
N LYS A 546 4.01 1.42 34.65
CA LYS A 546 2.74 2.05 34.27
C LYS A 546 1.71 0.92 34.23
N PRO A 547 0.60 1.01 34.99
CA PRO A 547 -0.38 -0.07 35.00
C PRO A 547 -0.87 -0.33 33.58
N GLU A 548 -0.83 -1.60 33.18
CA GLU A 548 -1.38 -2.07 31.91
C GLU A 548 -2.82 -1.58 31.80
N MET A 549 -3.07 -0.57 30.97
CA MET A 549 -4.42 -0.01 30.87
C MET A 549 -5.25 -0.88 29.92
N TYR A 550 -6.00 -1.80 30.53
CA TYR A 550 -6.99 -2.62 29.86
C TYR A 550 -8.19 -1.75 29.41
N VAL A 551 -8.47 -1.77 28.10
CA VAL A 551 -9.66 -1.16 27.50
C VAL A 551 -10.66 -2.28 27.23
N GLY A 552 -11.74 -2.32 28.02
CA GLY A 552 -12.86 -3.25 27.83
C GLY A 552 -14.00 -2.63 27.03
N ILE A 553 -14.97 -3.46 26.64
CA ILE A 553 -16.13 -3.06 25.80
C ILE A 553 -16.85 -1.82 26.35
N GLU A 554 -17.13 -1.77 27.66
CA GLU A 554 -17.84 -0.62 28.28
C GLU A 554 -17.14 0.73 28.02
N LYS A 555 -15.79 0.76 28.08
CA LYS A 555 -15.01 1.99 27.79
C LYS A 555 -15.06 2.37 26.31
N LEU A 556 -15.09 1.39 25.40
CA LEU A 556 -15.20 1.65 23.97
C LEU A 556 -16.59 2.16 23.59
N GLU A 557 -17.64 1.61 24.19
CA GLU A 557 -19.01 2.12 24.05
C GLU A 557 -19.13 3.56 24.58
N ASP A 558 -18.50 3.85 25.72
CA ASP A 558 -18.44 5.21 26.27
C ASP A 558 -17.70 6.18 25.34
N GLU A 559 -16.54 5.78 24.79
CA GLU A 559 -15.84 6.57 23.77
C GLU A 559 -16.64 6.71 22.47
N PHE A 560 -17.42 5.70 22.07
CA PHE A 560 -18.32 5.76 20.91
C PHE A 560 -19.44 6.78 21.12
N VAL A 561 -20.07 6.81 22.30
CA VAL A 561 -21.12 7.79 22.66
C VAL A 561 -20.56 9.22 22.69
N VAL A 562 -19.32 9.41 23.17
CA VAL A 562 -18.66 10.73 23.12
C VAL A 562 -18.31 11.11 21.67
N THR A 563 -17.73 10.20 20.88
CA THR A 563 -17.33 10.48 19.48
C THR A 563 -18.52 10.77 18.58
N SER A 564 -19.64 10.09 18.77
CA SER A 564 -20.89 10.35 18.02
C SER A 564 -21.51 11.69 18.40
N ALA A 565 -21.41 12.13 19.66
CA ALA A 565 -21.82 13.46 20.08
C ALA A 565 -20.91 14.57 19.51
N GLU A 566 -19.58 14.36 19.52
CA GLU A 566 -18.59 15.22 18.85
C GLU A 566 -18.92 15.37 17.34
N TYR A 567 -19.24 14.27 16.67
CA TYR A 567 -19.64 14.24 15.25
C TYR A 567 -20.93 15.03 14.99
N MET A 568 -21.96 14.85 15.81
CA MET A 568 -23.23 15.59 15.67
C MET A 568 -23.05 17.10 15.91
N LEU A 569 -22.20 17.51 16.86
CA LEU A 569 -21.84 18.92 17.06
C LEU A 569 -21.05 19.50 15.86
N CYS A 570 -20.15 18.69 15.28
CA CYS A 570 -19.40 19.06 14.08
C CYS A 570 -20.33 19.29 12.88
N LEU A 571 -21.33 18.43 12.66
CA LEU A 571 -22.37 18.63 11.65
C LEU A 571 -23.23 19.88 11.92
N ALA A 572 -23.50 20.20 13.19
CA ALA A 572 -24.19 21.44 13.58
C ALA A 572 -23.31 22.71 13.48
N SER A 573 -22.05 22.59 13.04
CA SER A 573 -21.04 23.67 12.96
C SER A 573 -20.67 24.34 14.29
N VAL A 574 -21.03 23.72 15.42
CA VAL A 574 -20.73 24.25 16.77
C VAL A 574 -19.27 23.95 17.09
N LYS A 575 -18.52 24.98 17.52
CA LYS A 575 -17.11 24.81 17.87
C LYS A 575 -16.93 24.27 19.28
N TRP A 576 -16.82 22.95 19.40
CA TRP A 576 -16.44 22.31 20.65
C TRP A 576 -14.91 22.29 20.80
N THR A 577 -14.41 22.91 21.86
CA THR A 577 -13.00 22.83 22.29
C THR A 577 -12.96 22.52 23.77
N HIS A 578 -12.19 21.52 24.17
CA HIS A 578 -12.17 21.07 25.57
C HIS A 578 -11.66 22.17 26.53
N THR A 579 -12.58 22.73 27.31
CA THR A 579 -12.31 23.67 28.40
C THR A 579 -11.91 22.90 29.65
N GLY A 580 -10.60 22.84 29.93
CA GLY A 580 -9.96 21.94 30.90
C GLY A 580 -10.27 22.13 32.40
N ASN A 581 -11.45 22.63 32.77
CA ASN A 581 -11.91 22.79 34.15
C ASN A 581 -13.25 22.08 34.46
N ARG A 582 -13.94 21.49 33.48
CA ARG A 582 -15.13 20.65 33.71
C ARG A 582 -14.90 19.23 33.19
N SER A 583 -15.70 18.29 33.69
CA SER A 583 -15.80 16.94 33.11
C SER A 583 -16.22 17.04 31.64
N ILE A 584 -15.51 16.33 30.76
CA ILE A 584 -15.70 16.35 29.30
C ILE A 584 -17.17 16.15 28.93
N GLN A 585 -17.86 15.26 29.66
CA GLN A 585 -19.26 14.92 29.43
C GLN A 585 -20.23 16.06 29.80
N GLU A 586 -19.92 16.91 30.79
CA GLU A 586 -20.82 18.00 31.19
C GLU A 586 -20.77 19.18 30.23
N ASP A 587 -19.58 19.60 29.80
CA ASP A 587 -19.45 20.62 28.76
C ASP A 587 -20.11 20.13 27.45
N LEU A 588 -19.97 18.85 27.10
CA LEU A 588 -20.59 18.24 25.93
C LEU A 588 -22.13 18.30 25.96
N VAL A 589 -22.75 17.99 27.12
CA VAL A 589 -24.22 18.07 27.26
C VAL A 589 -24.72 19.50 27.12
N ASP A 590 -24.04 20.49 27.70
CA ASP A 590 -24.41 21.91 27.59
C ASP A 590 -24.36 22.35 26.11
N HIS A 591 -23.29 22.02 25.37
CA HIS A 591 -23.18 22.36 23.93
C HIS A 591 -24.23 21.63 23.06
N LEU A 592 -24.57 20.37 23.37
CA LEU A 592 -25.65 19.65 22.66
C LEU A 592 -27.01 20.29 22.89
N VAL A 593 -27.27 20.78 24.12
CA VAL A 593 -28.50 21.49 24.48
C VAL A 593 -28.59 22.86 23.78
N GLU A 594 -27.48 23.58 23.65
CA GLU A 594 -27.41 24.82 22.87
C GLU A 594 -27.67 24.58 21.37
N ALA A 595 -27.13 23.48 20.82
CA ALA A 595 -27.35 23.03 19.44
C ALA A 595 -28.76 22.48 19.15
N ASN A 596 -29.61 22.33 20.18
CA ASN A 596 -30.93 21.68 20.13
C ASN A 596 -30.90 20.17 19.79
N LEU A 597 -29.77 19.49 20.04
CA LEU A 597 -29.55 18.06 19.77
C LEU A 597 -29.96 17.18 20.96
N TYR A 598 -31.23 17.29 21.35
CA TYR A 598 -31.73 16.77 22.63
C TYR A 598 -31.69 15.24 22.75
N ASP A 599 -31.99 14.48 21.68
CA ASP A 599 -31.94 13.01 21.73
C ASP A 599 -30.53 12.49 22.03
N MET A 600 -29.50 13.15 21.49
CA MET A 600 -28.10 12.82 21.81
C MET A 600 -27.73 13.28 23.23
N ALA A 601 -28.19 14.46 23.66
CA ALA A 601 -27.98 14.93 25.02
C ALA A 601 -28.57 13.94 26.06
N PHE A 602 -29.79 13.43 25.83
CA PHE A 602 -30.40 12.39 26.68
C PHE A 602 -29.61 11.07 26.64
N THR A 603 -29.09 10.67 25.48
CA THR A 603 -28.27 9.45 25.34
C THR A 603 -26.99 9.54 26.17
N VAL A 604 -26.27 10.67 26.08
CA VAL A 604 -25.07 10.95 26.90
C VAL A 604 -25.46 11.01 28.39
N VAL A 605 -26.58 11.66 28.74
CA VAL A 605 -27.05 11.79 30.13
C VAL A 605 -27.41 10.44 30.77
N LEU A 606 -28.08 9.54 30.04
CA LEU A 606 -28.41 8.20 30.52
C LEU A 606 -27.19 7.28 30.66
N ARG A 607 -26.19 7.44 29.80
CA ARG A 607 -24.99 6.58 29.80
C ARG A 607 -24.07 6.89 30.98
N PHE A 608 -23.77 8.17 31.21
CA PHE A 608 -22.73 8.57 32.17
C PHE A 608 -23.21 8.87 33.59
N TRP A 609 -24.49 9.22 33.81
CA TRP A 609 -25.00 9.52 35.15
C TRP A 609 -26.03 8.50 35.63
N LYS A 610 -25.95 8.16 36.92
CA LYS A 610 -26.87 7.26 37.62
C LYS A 610 -27.40 7.94 38.89
N GLY A 611 -28.59 7.53 39.35
CA GLY A 611 -29.17 7.98 40.62
C GLY A 611 -29.52 9.48 40.66
N SER A 612 -29.10 10.18 41.73
CA SER A 612 -29.46 11.58 41.99
C SER A 612 -28.82 12.59 41.02
N LEU A 613 -27.64 12.28 40.47
CA LEU A 613 -26.98 13.14 39.47
C LEU A 613 -27.72 13.09 38.13
N LEU A 614 -28.21 11.91 37.73
CA LEU A 614 -29.05 11.74 36.54
C LEU A 614 -30.32 12.61 36.65
N LYS A 615 -31.01 12.56 37.80
CA LYS A 615 -32.19 13.39 38.05
C LYS A 615 -31.90 14.88 37.84
N ARG A 616 -30.85 15.42 38.45
CA ARG A 616 -30.44 16.83 38.29
C ARG A 616 -30.09 17.20 36.85
N LYS A 617 -29.35 16.36 36.12
CA LYS A 617 -29.00 16.63 34.72
C LYS A 617 -30.22 16.55 33.80
N LEU A 618 -31.16 15.65 34.04
CA LEU A 618 -32.46 15.66 33.35
C LEU A 618 -33.26 16.95 33.65
N GLU A 619 -33.32 17.41 34.91
CA GLU A 619 -33.94 18.70 35.25
C GLU A 619 -33.32 19.87 34.47
N CYS A 620 -31.99 19.89 34.29
CA CYS A 620 -31.28 20.91 33.48
C CYS A 620 -31.59 20.82 31.97
N VAL A 621 -31.64 19.63 31.38
CA VAL A 621 -31.98 19.46 29.95
C VAL A 621 -33.44 19.86 29.69
N PHE A 622 -34.36 19.47 30.58
CA PHE A 622 -35.77 19.83 30.47
C PHE A 622 -36.05 21.31 30.74
N SER A 623 -35.30 21.99 31.61
CA SER A 623 -35.42 23.44 31.80
C SER A 623 -34.96 24.22 30.57
N ALA A 624 -33.87 23.79 29.91
CA ALA A 624 -33.42 24.38 28.66
C ALA A 624 -34.40 24.15 27.50
N LEU A 625 -35.00 22.96 27.40
CA LEU A 625 -36.09 22.66 26.47
C LEU A 625 -37.31 23.57 26.70
N ALA A 626 -37.74 23.73 27.95
CA ALA A 626 -38.86 24.59 28.32
C ALA A 626 -38.58 26.07 27.98
N LEU A 627 -37.36 26.57 28.24
CA LEU A 627 -36.94 27.93 27.90
C LEU A 627 -37.06 28.24 26.40
N LYS A 628 -36.84 27.27 25.50
CA LYS A 628 -37.00 27.44 24.04
C LYS A 628 -38.47 27.49 23.58
N CYS A 629 -39.42 27.10 24.44
CA CYS A 629 -40.86 27.19 24.18
C CYS A 629 -41.42 28.59 24.48
N CYS A 630 -40.76 29.35 25.37
CA CYS A 630 -41.10 30.72 25.72
C CYS A 630 -40.87 31.71 24.56
N PRO A 631 -41.63 32.81 24.47
CA PRO A 631 -41.34 33.90 23.53
C PRO A 631 -40.02 34.58 23.91
N SER A 632 -39.08 34.65 22.97
CA SER A 632 -37.78 35.29 23.18
C SER A 632 -37.93 36.81 23.36
N LYS A 633 -37.74 37.32 24.58
CA LYS A 633 -37.65 38.77 24.91
C LYS A 633 -36.36 39.44 24.39
N ALA A 634 -35.93 39.08 23.18
CA ALA A 634 -34.85 39.75 22.48
C ALA A 634 -35.44 40.87 21.61
N ASN A 635 -35.19 42.12 22.03
CA ASN A 635 -35.65 43.42 21.47
C ASN A 635 -36.83 44.07 22.23
N SER A 636 -36.50 44.72 23.35
CA SER A 636 -37.27 45.86 23.87
C SER A 636 -36.31 47.04 24.04
N PRO A 637 -36.52 48.20 23.38
CA PRO A 637 -35.70 49.38 23.59
C PRO A 637 -36.10 50.07 24.91
N MET A 638 -35.11 50.53 25.69
CA MET A 638 -35.37 51.21 26.96
C MET A 638 -35.83 52.67 26.78
N VAL A 639 -36.92 53.02 27.48
CA VAL A 639 -37.22 54.32 28.13
C VAL A 639 -37.49 55.54 27.23
N GLY A 640 -38.60 56.25 27.45
CA GLY A 640 -38.85 57.53 26.74
C GLY A 640 -40.13 58.36 27.00
N SER A 641 -41.13 57.90 27.75
CA SER A 641 -42.30 58.71 28.18
C SER A 641 -43.17 59.27 27.00
N PRO A 642 -44.17 60.17 27.14
CA PRO A 642 -45.51 59.85 26.62
C PRO A 642 -46.12 60.85 25.60
N GLY A 643 -46.97 60.33 24.72
CA GLY A 643 -48.12 61.08 24.20
C GLY A 643 -48.08 61.51 22.73
N LEU A 644 -49.17 61.12 22.04
CA LEU A 644 -49.87 61.83 20.96
C LEU A 644 -49.28 61.96 19.53
N LEU A 645 -50.25 61.85 18.61
CA LEU A 645 -50.34 62.42 17.26
C LEU A 645 -49.52 61.81 16.11
N LEU A 646 -50.24 60.97 15.35
CA LEU A 646 -50.45 61.11 13.90
C LEU A 646 -49.63 62.20 13.19
N THR A 647 -48.71 61.78 12.33
CA THR A 647 -48.50 62.46 11.04
C THR A 647 -48.42 61.42 9.93
N TYR A 648 -49.33 61.57 8.96
CA TYR A 648 -49.29 60.87 7.68
C TYR A 648 -48.10 61.40 6.86
N SER A 649 -47.40 60.52 6.16
CA SER A 649 -46.72 60.89 4.93
C SER A 649 -47.03 59.84 3.86
N LYS A 650 -47.52 60.31 2.71
CA LYS A 650 -48.05 59.48 1.62
C LYS A 650 -47.14 59.66 0.41
N GLY A 651 -46.53 58.57 -0.04
CA GLY A 651 -45.69 58.52 -1.24
C GLY A 651 -45.60 57.07 -1.71
N GLU A 652 -46.11 56.82 -2.92
CA GLU A 652 -46.20 55.50 -3.57
C GLU A 652 -44.80 54.85 -3.70
N ILE A 653 -44.65 53.52 -3.68
CA ILE A 653 -45.12 52.57 -4.73
C ILE A 653 -45.55 51.22 -4.13
N MET A 654 -46.49 50.57 -4.81
CA MET A 654 -47.08 49.28 -4.45
C MET A 654 -46.14 48.09 -4.69
N THR A 655 -45.85 47.34 -3.63
CA THR A 655 -45.66 45.87 -3.70
C THR A 655 -46.36 45.22 -2.52
N GLU A 656 -47.34 44.37 -2.84
CA GLU A 656 -47.99 43.43 -1.92
C GLU A 656 -46.94 42.41 -1.41
N ALA A 657 -46.94 41.87 -0.18
CA ALA A 657 -47.91 41.93 0.92
C ALA A 657 -47.20 41.77 2.30
N PRO A 658 -47.84 42.12 3.44
CA PRO A 658 -47.23 41.99 4.78
C PRO A 658 -48.02 41.07 5.75
N PHE A 659 -48.06 39.75 5.53
CA PHE A 659 -48.68 38.78 6.47
C PHE A 659 -48.05 37.38 6.39
N ASP A 660 -46.98 37.09 7.16
CA ASP A 660 -46.57 35.68 7.44
C ASP A 660 -45.58 35.43 8.60
N VAL A 661 -45.26 36.46 9.41
CA VAL A 661 -44.31 36.29 10.52
C VAL A 661 -44.97 35.64 11.75
N GLU A 662 -46.24 35.95 12.04
CA GLU A 662 -46.95 35.38 13.18
C GLU A 662 -47.35 33.91 12.97
N SER A 663 -47.81 33.54 11.76
CA SER A 663 -48.18 32.18 11.35
C SER A 663 -47.04 31.19 11.57
N ASN A 664 -45.87 31.49 10.99
CA ASN A 664 -44.65 30.71 11.18
C ASN A 664 -44.23 30.62 12.66
N SER A 665 -44.34 31.72 13.42
CA SER A 665 -44.00 31.71 14.86
C SER A 665 -44.92 30.78 15.68
N ARG A 666 -46.22 30.70 15.33
CA ARG A 666 -47.19 29.82 16.00
C ARG A 666 -46.93 28.36 15.64
N GLN A 667 -46.64 28.07 14.38
CA GLN A 667 -46.41 26.71 13.90
C GLN A 667 -45.08 26.12 14.44
N GLN A 668 -44.01 26.93 14.51
CA GLN A 668 -42.76 26.55 15.19
C GLN A 668 -42.91 26.41 16.71
N ARG A 669 -43.83 27.16 17.34
CA ARG A 669 -44.11 27.02 18.78
C ARG A 669 -44.88 25.73 19.07
N ALA A 670 -45.86 25.39 18.23
CA ALA A 670 -46.61 24.14 18.33
C ALA A 670 -45.70 22.90 18.20
N SER A 671 -44.75 22.89 17.26
CA SER A 671 -43.80 21.77 17.12
C SER A 671 -42.85 21.64 18.31
N ARG A 672 -42.41 22.74 18.93
CA ARG A 672 -41.59 22.71 20.16
C ARG A 672 -42.36 22.12 21.34
N TRP A 673 -43.63 22.49 21.53
CA TRP A 673 -44.48 21.87 22.55
C TRP A 673 -44.66 20.36 22.33
N GLN A 674 -44.84 19.93 21.09
CA GLN A 674 -44.97 18.51 20.74
C GLN A 674 -43.68 17.72 21.05
N VAL A 675 -42.49 18.28 20.76
CA VAL A 675 -41.20 17.67 21.12
C VAL A 675 -41.02 17.58 22.64
N LEU A 676 -41.43 18.62 23.38
CA LEU A 676 -41.39 18.61 24.85
C LEU A 676 -42.32 17.54 25.44
N GLU A 677 -43.55 17.42 24.93
CA GLU A 677 -44.53 16.40 25.35
C GLU A 677 -44.00 14.98 25.08
N GLN A 678 -43.53 14.71 23.86
CA GLN A 678 -42.98 13.40 23.47
C GLN A 678 -41.77 12.99 24.33
N ASN A 679 -40.88 13.93 24.66
CA ASN A 679 -39.73 13.62 25.50
C ASN A 679 -40.12 13.49 26.97
N LEU A 680 -41.07 14.28 27.48
CA LEU A 680 -41.57 14.11 28.85
C LEU A 680 -42.26 12.75 29.03
N GLU A 681 -43.06 12.29 28.06
CA GLU A 681 -43.70 10.97 28.09
C GLU A 681 -42.68 9.83 28.19
N LYS A 682 -41.53 9.93 27.50
CA LYS A 682 -40.42 8.96 27.60
C LYS A 682 -39.74 8.98 28.97
N TYR A 683 -39.50 10.17 29.56
CA TYR A 683 -38.62 10.33 30.72
C TYR A 683 -39.32 10.48 32.08
N LYS A 684 -40.64 10.72 32.13
CA LYS A 684 -41.42 10.86 33.38
C LYS A 684 -41.28 9.69 34.36
N GLY A 685 -41.08 8.48 33.84
CA GLY A 685 -40.89 7.27 34.67
C GLY A 685 -39.56 7.24 35.45
N PHE A 686 -38.53 7.95 34.97
CA PHE A 686 -37.24 8.05 35.64
C PHE A 686 -37.23 9.16 36.72
N HIS A 687 -38.03 10.21 36.53
CA HIS A 687 -38.04 11.35 37.43
C HIS A 687 -39.41 12.04 37.51
N GLY A 688 -40.15 11.75 38.58
CA GLY A 688 -41.52 12.24 38.80
C GLY A 688 -41.65 13.77 38.91
N ARG A 689 -40.59 14.50 39.28
CA ARG A 689 -40.59 15.96 39.40
C ARG A 689 -40.37 16.71 38.06
N LEU A 690 -40.09 16.04 36.94
CA LEU A 690 -39.89 16.72 35.64
C LEU A 690 -41.04 17.64 35.21
N PRO A 691 -42.34 17.29 35.34
CA PRO A 691 -43.43 18.20 35.01
C PRO A 691 -43.41 19.48 35.86
N ALA A 692 -43.04 19.37 37.15
CA ALA A 692 -42.91 20.51 38.06
C ALA A 692 -41.79 21.45 37.61
N VAL A 693 -40.61 20.93 37.23
CA VAL A 693 -39.50 21.75 36.73
C VAL A 693 -39.85 22.43 35.40
N ILE A 694 -40.59 21.77 34.52
CA ILE A 694 -41.09 22.38 33.27
C ILE A 694 -42.06 23.53 33.59
N ALA A 695 -43.09 23.30 34.40
CA ALA A 695 -44.04 24.35 34.77
C ALA A 695 -43.36 25.54 35.50
N GLU A 696 -42.44 25.24 36.42
CA GLU A 696 -41.66 26.24 37.16
C GLU A 696 -40.77 27.08 36.25
N THR A 697 -40.15 26.48 35.23
CA THR A 697 -39.24 27.20 34.31
C THR A 697 -40.00 28.02 33.27
N LEU A 698 -41.16 27.56 32.82
CA LEU A 698 -42.08 28.34 31.98
C LEU A 698 -42.59 29.59 32.71
N LEU A 699 -43.19 29.41 33.89
CA LEU A 699 -43.75 30.51 34.70
C LEU A 699 -42.69 31.51 35.18
N ARG A 700 -41.46 31.04 35.48
CA ARG A 700 -40.32 31.91 35.79
C ARG A 700 -39.89 32.79 34.62
N SER A 701 -40.05 32.31 33.39
CA SER A 701 -39.63 33.03 32.17
C SER A 701 -40.67 34.07 31.72
N ASP A 702 -41.94 33.67 31.82
CA ASP A 702 -43.08 34.53 31.53
C ASP A 702 -44.25 34.16 32.45
N PRO A 703 -44.53 34.96 33.51
CA PRO A 703 -45.65 34.71 34.41
C PRO A 703 -47.00 34.62 33.71
N HIS A 704 -47.16 35.26 32.55
CA HIS A 704 -48.41 35.29 31.79
C HIS A 704 -48.57 34.13 30.79
N ILE A 705 -47.61 33.20 30.70
CA ILE A 705 -47.70 32.06 29.78
C ILE A 705 -48.82 31.11 30.21
N GLU A 706 -49.72 30.75 29.29
CA GLU A 706 -50.70 29.69 29.53
C GLU A 706 -50.01 28.34 29.46
N LEU A 707 -50.10 27.53 30.52
CA LEU A 707 -49.54 26.18 30.54
C LEU A 707 -50.37 25.27 29.61
N PRO A 708 -49.75 24.43 28.77
CA PRO A 708 -50.48 23.52 27.90
C PRO A 708 -51.40 22.57 28.68
N LEU A 709 -52.59 22.30 28.14
CA LEU A 709 -53.58 21.43 28.78
C LEU A 709 -53.02 20.04 29.11
N TRP A 710 -52.23 19.45 28.21
CA TRP A 710 -51.58 18.16 28.45
C TRP A 710 -50.65 18.17 29.68
N LEU A 711 -49.99 19.31 29.96
CA LEU A 711 -49.11 19.45 31.12
C LEU A 711 -49.94 19.58 32.40
N VAL A 712 -51.01 20.39 32.36
CA VAL A 712 -51.97 20.54 33.47
C VAL A 712 -52.65 19.21 33.79
N ASP A 713 -52.99 18.40 32.79
CA ASP A 713 -53.60 17.07 32.95
C ASP A 713 -52.64 16.06 33.61
N ILE A 714 -51.33 16.20 33.43
CA ILE A 714 -50.32 15.39 34.15
C ILE A 714 -50.37 15.70 35.65
N PHE A 715 -50.46 16.98 36.05
CA PHE A 715 -50.62 17.37 37.46
C PHE A 715 -52.00 17.02 38.03
N LYS A 716 -53.07 17.16 37.25
CA LYS A 716 -54.44 16.84 37.68
C LYS A 716 -54.65 15.32 37.83
N GLY A 717 -53.93 14.53 37.04
CA GLY A 717 -54.00 13.07 36.99
C GLY A 717 -55.20 12.55 36.19
N ARG A 718 -54.99 11.58 35.29
CA ARG A 718 -56.05 11.01 34.41
C ARG A 718 -57.25 10.41 35.17
N ARG A 719 -57.09 10.13 36.46
CA ARG A 719 -58.16 9.78 37.39
C ARG A 719 -57.87 10.46 38.73
N ARG A 720 -58.89 11.04 39.35
CA ARG A 720 -58.84 11.59 40.71
C ARG A 720 -58.81 10.44 41.74
N GLU A 721 -57.76 9.62 41.71
CA GLU A 721 -57.58 8.44 42.56
C GLU A 721 -57.12 8.81 43.98
N HIS A 722 -56.54 9.99 44.15
CA HIS A 722 -56.23 10.57 45.45
C HIS A 722 -57.31 11.57 45.89
N ILE A 723 -57.57 11.59 47.19
CA ILE A 723 -58.63 12.39 47.81
C ILE A 723 -58.00 13.69 48.34
N GLY A 724 -58.48 14.83 47.84
CA GLY A 724 -57.84 16.14 48.06
C GLY A 724 -56.70 16.38 47.06
N MET A 725 -55.67 17.12 47.48
CA MET A 725 -54.51 17.49 46.65
C MET A 725 -53.23 16.71 47.01
N SER A 726 -53.35 15.63 47.79
CA SER A 726 -52.25 14.69 48.04
C SER A 726 -51.88 13.91 46.76
N GLY A 727 -50.59 13.66 46.55
CA GLY A 727 -50.13 12.98 45.34
C GLY A 727 -48.62 12.86 45.22
N GLN A 728 -48.16 12.53 44.02
CA GLN A 728 -46.74 12.42 43.65
C GLN A 728 -46.02 13.78 43.71
N GLU A 729 -44.70 13.79 43.51
CA GLU A 729 -43.86 15.02 43.50
C GLU A 729 -44.37 16.10 42.52
N SER A 730 -45.03 15.68 41.42
CA SER A 730 -45.73 16.53 40.45
C SER A 730 -47.27 16.46 40.59
N GLY A 731 -47.77 16.43 41.82
CA GLY A 731 -49.22 16.44 42.11
C GLY A 731 -49.87 17.83 41.99
N PRO A 732 -51.20 17.92 42.16
CA PRO A 732 -51.95 19.16 41.99
C PRO A 732 -51.59 20.23 43.04
N ALA A 733 -51.13 19.82 44.24
CA ALA A 733 -50.61 20.75 45.24
C ALA A 733 -49.31 21.44 44.79
N THR A 734 -48.45 20.76 44.01
CA THR A 734 -47.24 21.35 43.44
C THR A 734 -47.61 22.41 42.40
N LEU A 735 -48.57 22.10 41.51
CA LEU A 735 -49.08 23.07 40.53
C LEU A 735 -49.74 24.29 41.21
N PHE A 736 -50.55 24.06 42.25
CA PHE A 736 -51.15 25.14 43.06
C PHE A 736 -50.07 26.04 43.68
N GLY A 737 -49.03 25.45 44.29
CA GLY A 737 -47.89 26.19 44.83
C GLY A 737 -47.20 27.05 43.77
N LEU A 738 -46.90 26.47 42.59
CA LEU A 738 -46.29 27.20 41.47
C LEU A 738 -47.16 28.38 40.99
N TYR A 739 -48.48 28.21 40.87
CA TYR A 739 -49.35 29.33 40.49
C TYR A 739 -49.37 30.44 41.55
N VAL A 740 -49.37 30.12 42.85
CA VAL A 740 -49.27 31.11 43.93
C VAL A 740 -47.92 31.83 43.88
N ASP A 741 -46.82 31.09 43.77
CA ASP A 741 -45.45 31.63 43.82
C ASP A 741 -45.10 32.51 42.59
N TYR A 742 -45.75 32.30 41.43
CA TYR A 742 -45.59 33.12 40.22
C TYR A 742 -46.75 34.11 39.95
N GLY A 743 -47.66 34.33 40.91
CA GLY A 743 -48.69 35.38 40.81
C GLY A 743 -49.91 35.04 39.94
N ARG A 744 -50.11 33.77 39.57
CA ARG A 744 -51.29 33.27 38.83
C ARG A 744 -52.45 32.95 39.76
N PHE A 745 -52.90 34.00 40.45
CA PHE A 745 -53.97 33.93 41.45
C PHE A 745 -55.34 33.43 40.94
N PRO A 746 -55.83 33.75 39.72
CA PRO A 746 -57.11 33.21 39.27
C PRO A 746 -57.02 31.70 39.04
N GLU A 747 -56.00 31.20 38.32
CA GLU A 747 -55.84 29.77 38.05
C GLU A 747 -55.53 28.97 39.32
N ALA A 748 -54.80 29.54 40.28
CA ALA A 748 -54.62 28.94 41.60
C ALA A 748 -55.96 28.77 42.33
N THR A 749 -56.80 29.81 42.30
CA THR A 749 -58.11 29.82 42.97
C THR A 749 -59.07 28.83 42.32
N GLU A 750 -59.16 28.84 40.98
CA GLU A 750 -59.95 27.87 40.22
C GLU A 750 -59.50 26.43 40.47
N LEU A 751 -58.19 26.15 40.45
CA LEU A 751 -57.66 24.81 40.76
C LEU A 751 -58.02 24.36 42.18
N LEU A 752 -57.99 25.25 43.17
CA LEU A 752 -58.37 24.90 44.54
C LEU A 752 -59.88 24.63 44.65
N VAL A 753 -60.71 25.48 44.03
CA VAL A 753 -62.17 25.32 44.01
C VAL A 753 -62.56 24.00 43.31
N ASP A 754 -62.00 23.70 42.14
CA ASP A 754 -62.16 22.44 41.39
C ASP A 754 -61.99 21.19 42.28
N TYR A 755 -60.96 21.20 43.14
CA TYR A 755 -60.63 20.08 44.02
C TYR A 755 -61.47 20.05 45.31
N ILE A 756 -61.84 21.21 45.87
CA ILE A 756 -62.74 21.31 47.02
C ILE A 756 -64.16 20.87 46.62
N GLU A 757 -64.69 21.35 45.49
CA GLU A 757 -65.99 20.96 44.97
C GLU A 757 -66.00 19.50 44.53
N GLY A 758 -64.93 19.03 43.88
CA GLY A 758 -64.75 17.62 43.53
C GLY A 758 -64.71 16.68 44.74
N TYR A 759 -64.22 17.15 45.90
CA TYR A 759 -64.29 16.44 47.18
C TYR A 759 -65.69 16.49 47.80
N GLY A 760 -66.39 17.63 47.65
CA GLY A 760 -67.79 17.79 48.03
C GLY A 760 -68.74 16.85 47.29
N SER A 761 -68.56 16.71 45.98
CA SER A 761 -69.45 16.02 45.05
C SER A 761 -69.11 14.54 44.81
N MET A 762 -68.41 13.87 45.74
CA MET A 762 -68.05 12.46 45.58
C MET A 762 -69.28 11.53 45.49
N ARG A 763 -69.17 10.49 44.65
CA ARG A 763 -70.21 9.45 44.53
C ARG A 763 -70.40 8.70 45.87
N PRO A 764 -71.59 8.13 46.15
CA PRO A 764 -71.88 7.49 47.44
C PRO A 764 -70.86 6.44 47.92
N ALA A 765 -70.26 5.67 47.01
CA ALA A 765 -69.20 4.71 47.36
C ALA A 765 -67.90 5.36 47.86
N GLY A 766 -67.59 6.58 47.41
CA GLY A 766 -66.43 7.37 47.85
C GLY A 766 -66.62 7.98 49.25
N ASN A 767 -67.85 8.15 49.72
CA ASN A 767 -68.14 8.73 51.04
C ASN A 767 -67.54 7.92 52.19
N ILE A 768 -67.41 6.60 52.03
CA ILE A 768 -66.77 5.71 53.01
C ILE A 768 -65.26 6.00 53.10
N GLN A 769 -64.60 6.28 51.97
CA GLN A 769 -63.19 6.64 51.94
C GLN A 769 -62.98 8.06 52.47
N ARG A 770 -63.87 8.99 52.10
CA ARG A 770 -63.86 10.40 52.53
C ARG A 770 -64.00 10.57 54.06
N LYS A 771 -64.76 9.70 54.74
CA LYS A 771 -64.93 9.70 56.20
C LYS A 771 -63.77 9.05 56.98
N LYS A 772 -62.74 8.51 56.31
CA LYS A 772 -61.55 7.99 57.03
C LYS A 772 -60.75 9.14 57.66
N PRO A 773 -60.13 8.93 58.84
CA PRO A 773 -59.19 9.91 59.37
C PRO A 773 -58.05 10.15 58.37
N PHE A 774 -57.67 11.42 58.19
CA PHE A 774 -56.67 11.86 57.21
C PHE A 774 -56.97 11.51 55.74
N ALA A 775 -58.24 11.26 55.38
CA ALA A 775 -58.63 10.94 54.00
C ALA A 775 -58.28 12.05 52.99
N ALA A 776 -58.37 13.32 53.39
CA ALA A 776 -58.10 14.47 52.53
C ALA A 776 -56.94 15.31 53.07
N TRP A 777 -56.09 15.78 52.16
CA TRP A 777 -55.06 16.75 52.46
C TRP A 777 -55.09 17.88 51.43
N PHE A 778 -54.98 19.11 51.91
CA PHE A 778 -54.88 20.33 51.12
C PHE A 778 -53.69 21.17 51.62
N PRO A 779 -52.98 21.91 50.75
CA PRO A 779 -51.78 22.65 51.12
C PRO A 779 -52.13 23.98 51.83
N TYR A 780 -52.65 23.89 53.07
CA TYR A 780 -53.14 25.05 53.84
C TYR A 780 -52.13 26.22 53.91
N THR A 781 -50.82 25.95 54.05
CA THR A 781 -49.78 26.99 54.07
C THR A 781 -49.54 27.70 52.74
N ALA A 782 -49.96 27.12 51.61
CA ALA A 782 -49.98 27.79 50.31
C ALA A 782 -51.30 28.55 50.10
N ILE A 783 -52.41 28.06 50.66
CA ILE A 783 -53.72 28.73 50.67
C ILE A 783 -53.66 30.02 51.50
N GLU A 784 -52.99 29.97 52.66
CA GLU A 784 -52.71 31.16 53.49
C GLU A 784 -51.83 32.18 52.75
N ARG A 785 -50.77 31.73 52.05
CA ARG A 785 -49.94 32.61 51.20
C ARG A 785 -50.74 33.28 50.09
N LEU A 786 -51.60 32.53 49.39
CA LEU A 786 -52.52 33.09 48.39
C LEU A 786 -53.46 34.14 49.01
N TRP A 787 -54.02 33.88 50.18
CA TRP A 787 -54.88 34.84 50.90
C TRP A 787 -54.14 36.13 51.26
N CYS A 788 -52.91 36.02 51.77
CA CYS A 788 -52.05 37.17 52.07
C CYS A 788 -51.73 37.98 50.81
N HIS A 789 -51.30 37.35 49.72
CA HIS A 789 -50.98 38.06 48.47
C HIS A 789 -52.20 38.71 47.80
N LEU A 790 -53.38 38.11 47.90
CA LEU A 790 -54.64 38.75 47.47
C LEU A 790 -54.94 39.99 48.34
N GLU A 791 -54.71 39.92 49.66
CA GLU A 791 -54.92 41.06 50.56
C GLU A 791 -53.88 42.18 50.36
N GLU A 792 -52.62 41.84 50.12
CA GLU A 792 -51.57 42.78 49.74
C GLU A 792 -51.89 43.48 48.41
N SER A 793 -52.35 42.72 47.40
CA SER A 793 -52.75 43.27 46.09
C SER A 793 -53.90 44.28 46.22
N ILE A 794 -54.90 43.97 47.05
CA ILE A 794 -56.01 44.89 47.37
C ILE A 794 -55.49 46.15 48.08
N ARG A 795 -54.60 46.01 49.07
CA ARG A 795 -54.00 47.15 49.80
C ARG A 795 -53.13 48.05 48.90
N LEU A 796 -52.50 47.48 47.87
CA LEU A 796 -51.70 48.21 46.87
C LEU A 796 -52.54 48.80 45.72
N GLY A 797 -53.86 48.55 45.68
CA GLY A 797 -54.75 49.08 44.65
C GLY A 797 -54.67 48.35 43.29
N HIS A 798 -53.97 47.22 43.20
CA HIS A 798 -53.86 46.44 41.96
C HIS A 798 -55.05 45.50 41.80
N MET A 799 -55.80 45.65 40.71
CA MET A 799 -56.91 44.76 40.30
C MET A 799 -57.91 44.44 41.41
N THR A 800 -58.23 45.42 42.25
CA THR A 800 -59.00 45.28 43.51
C THR A 800 -60.28 44.47 43.35
N GLU A 801 -61.12 44.78 42.36
CA GLU A 801 -62.35 44.02 42.11
C GLU A 801 -62.12 42.53 41.81
N GLN A 802 -61.05 42.18 41.10
CA GLN A 802 -60.75 40.80 40.78
C GLN A 802 -60.19 40.07 42.00
N CYS A 803 -59.29 40.72 42.75
CA CYS A 803 -58.77 40.16 44.00
C CYS A 803 -59.87 39.97 45.05
N GLU A 804 -60.84 40.88 45.17
CA GLU A 804 -62.01 40.72 46.04
C GLU A 804 -62.92 39.57 45.59
N LYS A 805 -63.19 39.43 44.29
CA LYS A 805 -63.95 38.30 43.72
C LYS A 805 -63.26 36.96 44.01
N LEU A 806 -61.95 36.86 43.78
CA LEU A 806 -61.17 35.66 44.08
C LEU A 806 -61.14 35.35 45.59
N LYS A 807 -60.97 36.37 46.44
CA LYS A 807 -61.00 36.21 47.90
C LYS A 807 -62.37 35.73 48.40
N ALA A 808 -63.46 36.24 47.82
CA ALA A 808 -64.82 35.79 48.12
C ALA A 808 -65.07 34.32 47.71
N LEU A 809 -64.60 33.92 46.51
CA LEU A 809 -64.67 32.53 46.04
C LEU A 809 -63.85 31.58 46.94
N LEU A 810 -62.61 31.94 47.26
CA LEU A 810 -61.74 31.16 48.12
C LEU A 810 -62.36 30.98 49.52
N HIS A 811 -62.88 32.07 50.11
CA HIS A 811 -63.56 32.03 51.41
C HIS A 811 -64.83 31.17 51.38
N GLY A 812 -65.62 31.26 50.30
CA GLY A 812 -66.81 30.44 50.09
C GLY A 812 -66.47 28.95 50.03
N ALA A 813 -65.49 28.58 49.20
CA ALA A 813 -65.06 27.19 49.04
C ALA A 813 -64.45 26.62 50.33
N LEU A 814 -63.55 27.35 51.00
CA LEU A 814 -62.94 26.93 52.26
C LEU A 814 -63.97 26.79 53.38
N ARG A 815 -64.92 27.72 53.50
CA ARG A 815 -66.01 27.63 54.49
C ARG A 815 -66.89 26.40 54.23
N SER A 816 -67.25 26.14 52.97
CA SER A 816 -67.97 24.94 52.57
C SER A 816 -67.18 23.67 52.92
N HIS A 817 -65.87 23.64 52.63
CA HIS A 817 -64.99 22.51 52.96
C HIS A 817 -64.90 22.24 54.46
N LEU A 818 -64.76 23.28 55.28
CA LEU A 818 -64.65 23.13 56.75
C LEU A 818 -65.97 22.69 57.39
N ILE A 819 -67.11 23.20 56.91
CA ILE A 819 -68.44 22.71 57.33
C ILE A 819 -68.59 21.24 56.96
N LEU A 820 -68.19 20.87 55.74
CA LEU A 820 -68.25 19.51 55.22
C LEU A 820 -67.39 18.55 56.06
N LEU A 821 -66.12 18.90 56.32
CA LEU A 821 -65.22 18.14 57.19
C LEU A 821 -65.78 17.98 58.62
N LYS A 822 -66.40 19.04 59.17
CA LYS A 822 -67.08 18.95 60.47
C LYS A 822 -68.23 17.93 60.43
N THR A 823 -69.09 17.98 59.42
CA THR A 823 -70.18 17.00 59.31
C THR A 823 -69.66 15.57 59.09
N ASP A 824 -68.56 15.38 58.35
CA ASP A 824 -67.95 14.06 58.17
C ASP A 824 -67.31 13.53 59.45
N SER A 825 -66.69 14.38 60.28
CA SER A 825 -66.10 13.96 61.55
C SER A 825 -67.16 13.61 62.60
N GLU A 826 -68.24 14.39 62.71
CA GLU A 826 -69.40 14.07 63.56
C GLU A 826 -70.06 12.74 63.13
N ASN A 827 -70.18 12.51 61.82
CA ASN A 827 -70.66 11.25 61.26
C ASN A 827 -69.70 10.07 61.48
N ALA A 828 -68.38 10.30 61.48
CA ALA A 828 -67.39 9.26 61.74
C ALA A 828 -67.42 8.82 63.21
N ILE A 829 -67.46 9.78 64.14
CA ILE A 829 -67.52 9.51 65.59
C ILE A 829 -68.80 8.75 65.94
N SER A 830 -69.95 9.16 65.42
CA SER A 830 -71.22 8.45 65.64
C SER A 830 -71.23 7.03 65.06
N SER A 831 -70.49 6.77 63.96
CA SER A 831 -70.32 5.41 63.42
C SER A 831 -69.37 4.50 64.20
N THR A 832 -68.65 5.03 65.20
CA THR A 832 -67.74 4.25 66.09
C THR A 832 -68.32 3.96 67.47
N VAL A 833 -69.58 4.35 67.73
CA VAL A 833 -70.31 4.13 69.00
C VAL A 833 -71.42 3.07 68.85
N LEU A 834 -71.47 2.42 67.68
CA LEU A 834 -72.23 1.20 67.37
C LEU A 834 -71.26 0.05 67.09
#